data_AF-A0AA52FFB4-F1
#
_entry.id   AF-A0AA52FFB4-F1
#
_cell.length_a   1.000
_cell.length_b   1.000
_cell.length_c   1.000
_cell.angle_alpha   90.00
_cell.angle_beta   90.00
_cell.angle_gamma   90.00
#
_symmetry.space_group_name_H-M   'P 1'
#
loop_
_entity.id
_entity.type
_entity.pdbx_description
1 polymer ?
#
loop_
_entity_poly.entity_id
_entity_poly.type
_entity_poly.pdbx_seq_one_letter_code
_entity_poly.pdbx_strand_id
1 'polypeptide(L)'
;MTAELVRGQNHPLPQVRLEVRVSAGKPIVAGATLSDEQGKVRGIEWVAHPGAPTLPGLEVSKQAAADHRLAFDLDALPESVHRVDVLLALPTGIGGPVRFGAVDAPCVAVTGLDGSEVVSYTITGLDSESAVIALELYRRQGAWKVRAVGQGYAGGLAALLTDQGLTEAQQLAGSINEAVVQGLARSVAPPPPRLPESDRTRQTAAPAAPQGSPGTVPPRQELPGVPQQGSPYDVTGTRPAPGGPIDYNHPGRQSAPPPPPAAPPVPPGQPAPPVAGDATGWSLEERLYNQVWGMFEDLARTAAAYRSAVDFADSRLEQELDKALSDPCSRIGGQGDAAREEAQAKHAQLVNQARAALDRDLTQLIAESDVVEPALPPAFARWDNPVWHGYRVPMEIPMAVRLGDLHLPESESLRIPMLVRLPLERGLWIDSGRSASLDPLADSDELRRLAMEAAVTHAARLLAVYPPGEFAVHVIDPAGSGAPALAPLVLSGVLATPPAAGAAGVAEVLTRLTQRVDLVQMAVRGGASDSLPPGLDMAEQLLIVNDFPHGFDDRAVTQLRYLADEGPAVGVHLMMVADREDATAYGPLLDPLWRALLRLTPVPDDHLADPWVGHAWTYEPPRVPRGSQVLQQVLTQVTEARRSWKP
;
A
#
# COMPACT_ATOMS: atom_id res chain seq x y z
N MET A 1 3.04 31.79 -18.35
CA MET A 1 3.70 32.46 -17.22
C MET A 1 2.86 32.18 -16.00
N THR A 2 3.46 31.52 -15.01
CA THR A 2 2.82 31.13 -13.75
C THR A 2 2.71 32.33 -12.82
N ALA A 3 1.56 32.50 -12.15
CA ALA A 3 1.35 33.57 -11.19
C ALA A 3 1.57 33.07 -9.76
N GLU A 4 2.63 33.53 -9.10
CA GLU A 4 2.84 33.28 -7.68
C GLU A 4 1.90 34.18 -6.85
N LEU A 5 1.05 33.56 -6.02
CA LEU A 5 0.09 34.26 -5.18
C LEU A 5 0.58 34.41 -3.75
N VAL A 6 0.17 35.50 -3.11
CA VAL A 6 0.27 35.67 -1.66
C VAL A 6 -1.10 35.58 -1.00
N ARG A 7 -1.13 35.33 0.30
CA ARG A 7 -2.36 35.21 1.08
C ARG A 7 -3.34 36.36 0.80
N GLY A 8 -4.57 36.02 0.43
CA GLY A 8 -5.65 36.94 0.11
C GLY A 8 -5.76 37.31 -1.37
N GLN A 9 -4.71 37.09 -2.17
CA GLN A 9 -4.68 37.40 -3.60
C GLN A 9 -5.51 36.40 -4.41
N ASN A 10 -6.05 36.87 -5.53
CA ASN A 10 -6.93 36.12 -6.40
C ASN A 10 -6.56 36.28 -7.88
N HIS A 11 -6.74 35.21 -8.64
CA HIS A 11 -6.36 35.09 -10.04
C HIS A 11 -7.50 34.47 -10.87
N PRO A 12 -7.77 34.94 -12.10
CA PRO A 12 -8.73 34.28 -12.98
C PRO A 12 -8.23 32.89 -13.39
N LEU A 13 -9.14 31.93 -13.52
CA LEU A 13 -8.81 30.61 -14.06
C LEU A 13 -9.10 30.59 -15.56
N PRO A 14 -8.11 30.30 -16.43
CA PRO A 14 -8.29 30.33 -17.88
C PRO A 14 -9.06 29.12 -18.42
N GLN A 15 -9.17 28.07 -17.62
CA GLN A 15 -9.80 26.80 -17.97
C GLN A 15 -10.68 26.33 -16.81
N VAL A 16 -11.70 25.54 -17.14
CA VAL A 16 -12.66 24.96 -16.19
C VAL A 16 -12.24 23.57 -15.71
N ARG A 17 -11.38 22.88 -16.48
CA ARG A 17 -10.73 21.64 -16.08
C ARG A 17 -9.32 21.93 -15.64
N LEU A 18 -8.99 21.56 -14.41
CA LEU A 18 -7.71 21.89 -13.79
C LEU A 18 -7.34 20.86 -12.73
N GLU A 19 -6.09 20.92 -12.32
CA GLU A 19 -5.56 20.14 -11.22
C GLU A 19 -5.00 21.05 -10.15
N VAL A 20 -5.19 20.66 -8.90
CA VAL A 20 -4.50 21.27 -7.77
C VAL A 20 -3.49 20.26 -7.27
N ARG A 21 -2.21 20.59 -7.43
CA ARG A 21 -1.08 19.84 -6.89
C ARG A 21 -0.69 20.43 -5.55
N VAL A 22 -0.46 19.56 -4.57
CA VAL A 22 -0.02 19.95 -3.23
C VAL A 22 1.31 19.27 -2.96
N SER A 23 2.26 19.97 -2.33
CA SER A 23 3.50 19.40 -1.84
C SER A 23 3.79 19.93 -0.44
N ALA A 24 4.01 19.04 0.53
CA ALA A 24 4.13 19.39 1.94
C ALA A 24 5.33 18.73 2.66
N GLY A 25 6.12 17.90 1.97
CA GLY A 25 7.30 17.21 2.53
C GLY A 25 7.01 16.16 3.62
N LYS A 26 5.81 16.16 4.20
CA LYS A 26 5.29 15.15 5.15
C LYS A 26 3.87 14.75 4.76
N PRO A 27 3.42 13.52 5.10
CA PRO A 27 2.07 13.08 4.82
C PRO A 27 1.01 14.00 5.41
N ILE A 28 0.20 14.59 4.53
CA ILE A 28 -0.98 15.37 4.87
C ILE A 28 -2.21 14.74 4.21
N VAL A 29 -3.40 15.06 4.71
CA VAL A 29 -4.68 14.75 4.09
C VAL A 29 -5.07 15.93 3.23
N ALA A 30 -5.42 15.67 1.97
CA ALA A 30 -6.02 16.68 1.10
C ALA A 30 -7.48 16.33 0.79
N GLY A 31 -8.34 17.33 0.78
CA GLY A 31 -9.76 17.20 0.45
C GLY A 31 -10.31 18.51 -0.07
N ALA A 32 -11.60 18.52 -0.39
CA ALA A 32 -12.28 19.73 -0.82
C ALA A 32 -13.75 19.74 -0.40
N THR A 33 -14.27 20.91 -0.04
CA THR A 33 -15.70 21.12 0.26
C THR A 33 -16.37 21.93 -0.83
N LEU A 34 -17.55 21.52 -1.25
CA LEU A 34 -18.42 22.24 -2.16
C LEU A 34 -19.44 23.06 -1.35
N SER A 35 -19.47 24.37 -1.58
CA SER A 35 -20.31 25.31 -0.83
C SER A 35 -21.18 26.17 -1.74
N ASP A 36 -22.27 26.69 -1.16
CA ASP A 36 -23.13 27.68 -1.81
C ASP A 36 -22.52 29.10 -1.82
N GLU A 37 -23.27 30.08 -2.32
CA GLU A 37 -22.85 31.50 -2.38
C GLU A 37 -22.54 32.10 -1.02
N GLN A 38 -23.15 31.57 0.05
CA GLN A 38 -22.94 32.01 1.42
C GLN A 38 -21.74 31.31 2.07
N GLY A 39 -21.10 30.39 1.35
CA GLY A 39 -19.97 29.64 1.83
C GLY A 39 -20.34 28.54 2.82
N LYS A 40 -21.59 28.07 2.79
CA LYS A 40 -22.05 26.97 3.63
C LYS A 40 -22.01 25.64 2.89
N VAL A 41 -21.54 24.61 3.58
CA VAL A 41 -21.59 23.22 3.12
C VAL A 41 -22.92 22.61 3.56
N ARG A 42 -23.67 22.06 2.61
CA ARG A 42 -25.06 21.61 2.84
C ARG A 42 -25.17 20.29 3.60
N GLY A 43 -24.13 19.46 3.55
CA GLY A 43 -24.09 18.15 4.18
C GLY A 43 -22.76 17.44 3.90
N ILE A 44 -22.55 16.30 4.55
CA ILE A 44 -21.31 15.51 4.42
C ILE A 44 -21.07 15.01 2.99
N GLU A 45 -22.12 14.87 2.19
CA GLU A 45 -22.06 14.45 0.79
C GLU A 45 -21.47 15.51 -0.16
N TRP A 46 -21.24 16.73 0.34
CA TRP A 46 -20.59 17.82 -0.40
C TRP A 46 -19.11 17.97 -0.03
N VAL A 47 -18.54 16.98 0.65
CA VAL A 47 -17.13 16.96 1.06
C VAL A 47 -16.43 15.80 0.34
N ALA A 48 -15.50 16.12 -0.54
CA ALA A 48 -14.59 15.15 -1.14
C ALA A 48 -13.37 14.96 -0.25
N HIS A 49 -13.08 13.72 0.12
CA HIS A 49 -11.97 13.38 1.03
C HIS A 49 -11.54 11.92 0.79
N PRO A 50 -10.45 11.43 1.42
CA PRO A 50 -9.95 10.06 1.17
C PRO A 50 -10.98 8.92 1.28
N GLY A 51 -11.93 9.01 2.22
CA GLY A 51 -13.04 8.06 2.40
C GLY A 51 -14.23 8.24 1.45
N ALA A 52 -14.35 9.40 0.79
CA ALA A 52 -15.35 9.72 -0.23
C ALA A 52 -14.67 10.55 -1.34
N PRO A 53 -13.84 9.91 -2.18
CA PRO A 53 -12.85 10.61 -3.00
C PRO A 53 -13.43 11.25 -4.27
N THR A 54 -14.68 10.98 -4.61
CA THR A 54 -15.28 11.41 -5.88
C THR A 54 -16.61 12.11 -5.63
N LEU A 55 -16.73 13.32 -6.16
CA LEU A 55 -17.97 14.09 -6.29
C LEU A 55 -18.14 14.49 -7.78
N PRO A 56 -19.33 14.89 -8.23
CA PRO A 56 -19.50 15.41 -9.59
C PRO A 56 -18.52 16.55 -9.86
N GLY A 57 -17.63 16.39 -10.85
CA GLY A 57 -16.62 17.39 -11.21
C GLY A 57 -15.45 17.55 -10.24
N LEU A 58 -15.26 16.64 -9.28
CA LEU A 58 -14.18 16.70 -8.30
C LEU A 58 -13.69 15.31 -7.90
N GLU A 59 -12.39 15.08 -8.02
CA GLU A 59 -11.72 13.88 -7.53
C GLU A 59 -10.53 14.24 -6.65
N VAL A 60 -10.41 13.57 -5.50
CA VAL A 60 -9.30 13.74 -4.55
C VAL A 60 -8.61 12.40 -4.26
N SER A 61 -7.36 12.46 -3.80
CA SER A 61 -6.59 11.27 -3.43
C SER A 61 -7.27 10.49 -2.30
N LYS A 62 -7.16 9.15 -2.36
CA LYS A 62 -7.73 8.22 -1.36
C LYS A 62 -6.86 8.03 -0.12
N GLN A 63 -5.74 8.76 0.00
CA GLN A 63 -4.71 8.50 1.01
C GLN A 63 -4.11 9.82 1.53
N ALA A 64 -3.39 9.74 2.66
CA ALA A 64 -2.50 10.82 3.08
C ALA A 64 -1.12 10.63 2.44
N ALA A 65 -0.55 11.71 1.90
CA ALA A 65 0.71 11.70 1.18
C ALA A 65 1.43 13.05 1.32
N ALA A 66 2.74 13.05 1.06
CA ALA A 66 3.50 14.30 1.02
C ALA A 66 3.12 15.17 -0.18
N ASP A 67 2.70 14.53 -1.26
CA ASP A 67 2.24 15.18 -2.48
C ASP A 67 0.81 14.71 -2.82
N HIS A 68 -0.04 15.62 -3.27
CA HIS A 68 -1.42 15.32 -3.69
C HIS A 68 -1.74 15.91 -5.04
N ARG A 69 -2.69 15.26 -5.73
CA ARG A 69 -3.35 15.78 -6.92
C ARG A 69 -4.86 15.72 -6.72
N LEU A 70 -5.52 16.86 -6.88
CA LEU A 70 -6.97 16.97 -6.89
C LEU A 70 -7.38 17.40 -8.30
N ALA A 71 -8.24 16.62 -8.95
CA ALA A 71 -8.73 16.92 -10.29
C ALA A 71 -10.10 17.61 -10.20
N PHE A 72 -10.27 18.67 -10.96
CA PHE A 72 -11.50 19.46 -11.02
C PHE A 72 -12.01 19.55 -12.45
N ASP A 73 -13.29 19.29 -12.66
CA ASP A 73 -14.08 19.73 -13.81
C ASP A 73 -15.18 20.66 -13.28
N LEU A 74 -14.87 21.96 -13.26
CA LEU A 74 -15.72 22.98 -12.64
C LEU A 74 -17.07 23.17 -13.35
N ASP A 75 -17.18 22.73 -14.61
CA ASP A 75 -18.44 22.76 -15.37
C ASP A 75 -19.34 21.55 -15.05
N ALA A 76 -18.77 20.48 -14.52
CA ALA A 76 -19.50 19.30 -14.06
C ALA A 76 -20.01 19.43 -12.62
N LEU A 77 -19.67 20.52 -11.91
CA LEU A 77 -20.19 20.81 -10.58
C LEU A 77 -21.68 21.17 -10.65
N PRO A 78 -22.50 20.76 -9.66
CA PRO A 78 -23.90 21.17 -9.61
C PRO A 78 -24.04 22.69 -9.60
N GLU A 79 -25.07 23.23 -10.27
CA GLU A 79 -25.28 24.69 -10.37
C GLU A 79 -25.44 25.39 -9.01
N SER A 80 -25.79 24.65 -7.96
CA SER A 80 -25.86 25.18 -6.59
C SER A 80 -24.48 25.48 -5.97
N VAL A 81 -23.39 24.97 -6.55
CA VAL A 81 -22.03 25.18 -6.07
C VAL A 81 -21.48 26.49 -6.61
N HIS A 82 -21.08 27.37 -5.70
CA HIS A 82 -20.51 28.67 -6.04
C HIS A 82 -19.07 28.81 -5.55
N ARG A 83 -18.66 27.93 -4.63
CA ARG A 83 -17.34 27.93 -4.02
C ARG A 83 -16.86 26.51 -3.74
N VAL A 84 -15.57 26.29 -3.95
CA VAL A 84 -14.85 25.06 -3.63
C VAL A 84 -13.63 25.41 -2.80
N ASP A 85 -13.59 24.93 -1.56
CA ASP A 85 -12.47 25.18 -0.65
C ASP A 85 -11.57 23.95 -0.61
N VAL A 86 -10.27 24.12 -0.94
CA VAL A 86 -9.26 23.07 -0.87
C VAL A 86 -8.69 23.02 0.55
N LEU A 87 -8.80 21.86 1.17
CA LEU A 87 -8.50 21.62 2.58
C LEU A 87 -7.25 20.76 2.70
N LEU A 88 -6.34 21.13 3.60
CA LEU A 88 -5.21 20.32 4.00
C LEU A 88 -5.27 20.07 5.51
N ALA A 89 -5.02 18.85 5.96
CA ALA A 89 -5.01 18.52 7.39
C ALA A 89 -3.90 17.53 7.74
N LEU A 90 -3.36 17.64 8.95
CA LEU A 90 -2.43 16.66 9.47
C LEU A 90 -3.20 15.42 9.94
N PRO A 91 -2.84 14.21 9.47
CA PRO A 91 -3.53 13.00 9.87
C PRO A 91 -3.30 12.69 11.34
N THR A 92 -4.36 12.31 12.05
CA THR A 92 -4.28 11.93 13.47
C THR A 92 -4.14 10.42 13.62
N GLY A 93 -3.40 9.96 14.64
CA GLY A 93 -3.28 8.53 14.98
C GLY A 93 -2.20 7.74 14.24
N ILE A 94 -1.47 8.34 13.29
CA ILE A 94 -0.48 7.64 12.44
C ILE A 94 1.00 7.97 12.76
N GLY A 95 1.28 8.60 13.91
CA GLY A 95 2.66 8.86 14.35
C GLY A 95 3.40 9.99 13.62
N GLY A 96 2.69 11.06 13.23
CA GLY A 96 3.24 12.22 12.51
C GLY A 96 3.20 13.54 13.30
N PRO A 97 3.62 14.65 12.68
CA PRO A 97 3.54 15.99 13.28
C PRO A 97 2.08 16.35 13.57
N VAL A 98 1.83 16.89 14.76
CA VAL A 98 0.48 17.26 15.23
C VAL A 98 0.09 18.69 14.87
N ARG A 99 1.03 19.48 14.35
CA ARG A 99 0.84 20.90 14.00
C ARG A 99 1.71 21.29 12.81
N PHE A 100 1.22 22.20 11.96
CA PHE A 100 1.89 22.63 10.74
C PHE A 100 3.18 23.42 11.02
N GLY A 101 3.35 24.03 12.19
CA GLY A 101 4.60 24.66 12.60
C GLY A 101 5.78 23.69 12.78
N ALA A 102 5.54 22.39 12.75
CA ALA A 102 6.57 21.34 12.77
C ALA A 102 6.83 20.70 11.39
N VAL A 103 6.26 21.27 10.33
CA VAL A 103 6.34 20.77 8.95
C VAL A 103 6.81 21.90 8.05
N ASP A 104 7.48 21.56 6.94
CA ASP A 104 7.79 22.55 5.91
C ASP A 104 6.49 23.16 5.36
N ALA A 105 6.55 24.43 4.97
CA ALA A 105 5.38 25.16 4.48
C ALA A 105 4.78 24.46 3.26
N PRO A 106 3.51 24.01 3.31
CA PRO A 106 2.88 23.36 2.16
C PRO A 106 2.81 24.32 0.98
N CYS A 107 3.15 23.83 -0.20
CA CYS A 107 3.03 24.55 -1.46
C CYS A 107 1.88 23.96 -2.27
N VAL A 108 1.06 24.82 -2.87
CA VAL A 108 -0.07 24.42 -3.71
C VAL A 108 0.04 25.08 -5.06
N ALA A 109 -0.06 24.29 -6.12
CA ALA A 109 -0.01 24.75 -7.50
C ALA A 109 -1.30 24.37 -8.24
N VAL A 110 -1.88 25.30 -8.98
CA VAL A 110 -2.99 25.05 -9.90
C VAL A 110 -2.43 24.87 -11.30
N THR A 111 -2.66 23.73 -11.92
CA THR A 111 -2.18 23.40 -13.27
C THR A 111 -3.34 23.14 -14.24
N GLY A 112 -3.11 23.37 -15.52
CA GLY A 112 -3.94 22.79 -16.58
C GLY A 112 -3.78 21.26 -16.65
N LEU A 113 -4.60 20.61 -17.48
CA LEU A 113 -4.49 19.15 -17.73
C LEU A 113 -3.20 18.77 -18.49
N ASP A 114 -2.60 19.74 -19.18
CA ASP A 114 -1.31 19.64 -19.85
C ASP A 114 -0.11 19.82 -18.89
N GLY A 115 -0.37 19.97 -17.59
CA GLY A 115 0.65 20.21 -16.57
C GLY A 115 1.16 21.65 -16.53
N SER A 116 0.63 22.55 -17.35
CA SER A 116 1.05 23.95 -17.34
C SER A 116 0.62 24.64 -16.04
N GLU A 117 1.58 25.18 -15.29
CA GLU A 117 1.29 25.81 -14.01
C GLU A 117 0.68 27.21 -14.21
N VAL A 118 -0.56 27.38 -13.75
CA VAL A 118 -1.33 28.62 -13.81
C VAL A 118 -0.98 29.51 -12.63
N VAL A 119 -0.97 28.93 -11.43
CA VAL A 119 -0.75 29.64 -10.16
C VAL A 119 0.02 28.76 -9.18
N SER A 120 0.91 29.34 -8.37
CA SER A 120 1.50 28.72 -7.18
C SER A 120 1.23 29.54 -5.93
N TYR A 121 1.15 28.88 -4.78
CA TYR A 121 1.02 29.51 -3.47
C TYR A 121 1.69 28.67 -2.38
N THR A 122 2.68 29.24 -1.69
CA THR A 122 3.29 28.64 -0.49
C THR A 122 2.60 29.16 0.78
N ILE A 123 2.08 28.24 1.58
CA ILE A 123 1.31 28.54 2.79
C ILE A 123 2.27 28.74 3.96
N THR A 124 2.62 30.00 4.23
CA THR A 124 3.51 30.38 5.34
C THR A 124 2.72 30.90 6.55
N GLY A 125 3.34 30.88 7.73
CA GLY A 125 2.76 31.46 8.95
C GLY A 125 1.76 30.58 9.70
N LEU A 126 1.82 29.26 9.50
CA LEU A 126 1.14 28.26 10.34
C LEU A 126 2.07 27.86 11.51
N ASP A 127 1.52 27.74 12.71
CA ASP A 127 2.21 27.26 13.91
C ASP A 127 1.39 26.16 14.60
N SER A 128 0.41 26.55 15.42
CA SER A 128 -0.40 25.63 16.25
C SER A 128 -1.49 24.88 15.50
N GLU A 129 -1.71 25.23 14.23
CA GLU A 129 -2.79 24.74 13.40
C GLU A 129 -2.54 23.32 12.90
N SER A 130 -3.59 22.50 12.82
CA SER A 130 -3.54 21.12 12.32
C SER A 130 -4.44 20.88 11.10
N ALA A 131 -5.22 21.88 10.70
CA ALA A 131 -5.92 21.94 9.42
C ALA A 131 -5.81 23.34 8.81
N VAL A 132 -5.88 23.47 7.49
CA VAL A 132 -5.81 24.75 6.77
C VAL A 132 -6.66 24.71 5.51
N ILE A 133 -7.36 25.82 5.23
CA ILE A 133 -7.93 26.08 3.89
C ILE A 133 -6.84 26.72 3.05
N ALA A 134 -6.36 25.98 2.04
CA ALA A 134 -5.25 26.39 1.20
C ALA A 134 -5.70 27.39 0.12
N LEU A 135 -6.67 26.95 -0.70
CA LEU A 135 -7.19 27.69 -1.84
C LEU A 135 -8.72 27.70 -1.81
N GLU A 136 -9.28 28.74 -2.40
CA GLU A 136 -10.72 28.88 -2.66
C GLU A 136 -10.91 29.08 -4.16
N LEU A 137 -11.61 28.16 -4.83
CA LEU A 137 -12.07 28.31 -6.20
C LEU A 137 -13.51 28.83 -6.14
N TYR A 138 -13.78 29.99 -6.70
CA TYR A 138 -15.10 30.61 -6.59
C TYR A 138 -15.57 31.20 -7.91
N ARG A 139 -16.87 31.16 -8.13
CA ARG A 139 -17.50 31.69 -9.34
C ARG A 139 -17.94 33.13 -9.11
N ARG A 140 -17.54 34.05 -10.01
CA ARG A 140 -17.99 35.45 -9.98
C ARG A 140 -18.31 35.91 -11.40
N GLN A 141 -19.55 36.38 -11.61
CA GLN A 141 -20.03 36.84 -12.93
C GLN A 141 -19.87 35.79 -14.03
N GLY A 142 -20.13 34.51 -13.70
CA GLY A 142 -20.06 33.39 -14.64
C GLY A 142 -18.67 32.80 -14.84
N ALA A 143 -17.59 33.47 -14.41
CA ALA A 143 -16.21 32.99 -14.52
C ALA A 143 -15.64 32.47 -13.19
N TRP A 144 -14.82 31.44 -13.26
CA TRP A 144 -14.12 30.87 -12.11
C TRP A 144 -12.82 31.63 -11.81
N LYS A 145 -12.53 31.80 -10.52
CA LYS A 145 -11.31 32.43 -10.02
C LYS A 145 -10.77 31.60 -8.86
N VAL A 146 -9.45 31.62 -8.68
CA VAL A 146 -8.78 31.06 -7.51
C VAL A 146 -8.36 32.18 -6.56
N ARG A 147 -8.43 31.93 -5.26
CA ARG A 147 -7.92 32.79 -4.19
C ARG A 147 -7.00 32.00 -3.26
N ALA A 148 -5.85 32.58 -2.92
CA ALA A 148 -4.99 32.07 -1.86
C ALA A 148 -5.58 32.44 -0.49
N VAL A 149 -5.89 31.46 0.35
CA VAL A 149 -6.60 31.69 1.63
C VAL A 149 -5.65 31.55 2.83
N GLY A 150 -4.99 30.40 2.97
CA GLY A 150 -4.05 30.12 4.06
C GLY A 150 -4.63 30.31 5.46
N GLN A 151 -5.92 29.97 5.68
CA GLN A 151 -6.56 30.08 6.99
C GLN A 151 -6.41 28.77 7.75
N GLY A 152 -5.60 28.77 8.81
CA GLY A 152 -5.37 27.60 9.64
C GLY A 152 -6.34 27.48 10.82
N TYR A 153 -6.49 26.26 11.33
CA TYR A 153 -7.38 25.88 12.42
C TYR A 153 -6.63 25.03 13.45
N ALA A 154 -6.47 25.55 14.68
CA ALA A 154 -5.88 24.81 15.80
C ALA A 154 -6.74 23.62 16.24
N GLY A 155 -8.07 23.73 16.14
CA GLY A 155 -9.01 22.64 16.42
C GLY A 155 -9.11 21.58 15.32
N GLY A 156 -8.21 21.61 14.33
CA GLY A 156 -8.12 20.63 13.26
C GLY A 156 -9.32 20.60 12.32
N LEU A 157 -9.48 19.47 11.63
CA LEU A 157 -10.48 19.32 10.58
C LEU A 157 -11.92 19.50 11.08
N ALA A 158 -12.22 19.09 12.31
CA ALA A 158 -13.54 19.26 12.90
C ALA A 158 -13.90 20.74 13.10
N ALA A 159 -12.95 21.56 13.60
CA ALA A 159 -13.17 22.99 13.76
C ALA A 159 -13.34 23.70 12.40
N LEU A 160 -12.55 23.29 11.39
CA LEU A 160 -12.67 23.80 10.03
C LEU A 160 -14.07 23.51 9.45
N LEU A 161 -14.52 22.26 9.49
CA LEU A 161 -15.82 21.86 8.95
C LEU A 161 -16.99 22.52 9.71
N THR A 162 -16.82 22.75 11.01
CA THR A 162 -17.81 23.48 11.83
C THR A 162 -17.91 24.95 11.39
N ASP A 163 -16.78 25.61 11.08
CA ASP A 163 -16.77 27.00 10.58
C ASP A 163 -17.49 27.13 9.23
N GLN A 164 -17.42 26.09 8.40
CA GLN A 164 -18.17 25.99 7.14
C GLN A 164 -19.67 25.64 7.32
N GLY A 165 -20.14 25.52 8.57
CA GLY A 165 -21.54 25.33 8.91
C GLY A 165 -22.02 23.88 8.91
N LEU A 166 -21.11 22.90 8.90
CA LEU A 166 -21.44 21.48 8.86
C LEU A 166 -21.75 20.96 10.27
N THR A 167 -22.95 20.40 10.49
CA THR A 167 -23.45 20.01 11.83
C THR A 167 -22.76 18.74 12.32
N GLU A 168 -22.48 17.80 11.42
CA GLU A 168 -21.83 16.51 11.65
C GLU A 168 -20.29 16.59 11.60
N ALA A 169 -19.70 17.78 11.71
CA ALA A 169 -18.28 18.03 11.51
C ALA A 169 -17.36 17.11 12.33
N GLN A 170 -17.71 16.84 13.58
CA GLN A 170 -16.91 15.97 14.46
C GLN A 170 -16.92 14.51 13.99
N GLN A 171 -18.07 14.02 13.52
CA GLN A 171 -18.22 12.64 13.04
C GLN A 171 -17.51 12.47 11.70
N LEU A 172 -17.67 13.43 10.79
CA LEU A 172 -16.99 13.42 9.49
C LEU A 172 -15.47 13.53 9.65
N ALA A 173 -14.97 14.40 10.53
CA ALA A 173 -13.53 14.46 10.81
C ALA A 173 -12.99 13.13 11.37
N GLY A 174 -13.78 12.44 12.21
CA GLY A 174 -13.45 11.10 12.71
C GLY A 174 -13.36 10.08 11.58
N SER A 175 -14.37 10.02 10.70
CA SER A 175 -14.40 9.07 9.58
C SER A 175 -13.33 9.37 8.53
N ILE A 176 -12.96 10.63 8.30
CA ILE A 176 -11.84 11.01 7.44
C ILE A 176 -10.52 10.47 8.00
N ASN A 177 -10.27 10.67 9.31
CA ASN A 177 -9.07 10.14 9.95
C ASN A 177 -9.04 8.61 9.91
N GLU A 178 -10.17 7.95 10.16
CA GLU A 178 -10.27 6.49 10.08
C GLU A 178 -10.03 5.98 8.66
N ALA A 179 -10.62 6.64 7.65
CA ALA A 179 -10.40 6.30 6.24
C ALA A 179 -8.93 6.49 5.83
N VAL A 180 -8.23 7.48 6.40
CA VAL A 180 -6.79 7.70 6.17
C VAL A 180 -5.96 6.62 6.86
N VAL A 181 -6.28 6.25 8.10
CA VAL A 181 -5.64 5.14 8.83
C VAL A 181 -5.83 3.82 8.07
N GLN A 182 -7.05 3.55 7.59
CA GLN A 182 -7.34 2.38 6.75
C GLN A 182 -6.67 2.47 5.37
N GLY A 183 -6.57 3.67 4.79
CA GLY A 183 -5.91 3.92 3.50
C GLY A 183 -4.40 3.69 3.55
N LEU A 184 -3.77 4.01 4.67
CA LEU A 184 -2.36 3.73 4.98
C LEU A 184 -2.09 2.23 5.21
N ALA A 185 -3.08 1.47 5.68
CA ALA A 185 -3.00 0.02 5.79
C ALA A 185 -3.15 -0.67 4.40
N ARG A 186 -4.02 -0.09 3.54
CA ARG A 186 -4.42 -0.61 2.22
C ARG A 186 -3.44 -0.39 1.07
N SER A 187 -2.48 0.52 1.20
CA SER A 187 -1.29 0.58 0.33
C SER A 187 -0.20 -0.20 1.02
N VAL A 188 0.48 -1.13 0.32
CA VAL A 188 1.62 -1.92 0.81
C VAL A 188 2.46 -1.09 1.79
N ALA A 189 2.19 -1.26 3.09
CA ALA A 189 2.61 -0.28 4.08
C ALA A 189 3.98 -0.66 4.66
N PRO A 190 4.91 0.28 4.87
CA PRO A 190 6.08 0.07 5.72
C PRO A 190 5.66 -0.01 7.21
N PRO A 191 6.43 -0.68 8.09
CA PRO A 191 6.04 -0.86 9.49
C PRO A 191 6.32 0.40 10.33
N PRO A 192 5.52 0.70 11.36
CA PRO A 192 5.94 1.64 12.40
C PRO A 192 7.07 1.01 13.25
N PRO A 193 8.02 1.80 13.77
CA PRO A 193 9.08 1.27 14.62
C PRO A 193 8.51 0.72 15.92
N ARG A 194 8.69 -0.58 16.17
CA ARG A 194 8.46 -1.19 17.48
C ARG A 194 9.57 -0.76 18.42
N LEU A 195 9.23 0.00 19.45
CA LEU A 195 10.12 0.23 20.58
C LEU A 195 10.37 -1.12 21.29
N PRO A 196 11.59 -1.39 21.77
CA PRO A 196 11.88 -2.64 22.47
C PRO A 196 11.08 -2.71 23.78
N GLU A 197 10.14 -3.64 23.85
CA GLU A 197 9.50 -4.05 25.10
C GLU A 197 10.56 -4.62 26.03
N SER A 198 10.96 -3.81 27.02
CA SER A 198 11.76 -4.26 28.15
C SER A 198 10.82 -4.66 29.28
N ASP A 199 10.90 -5.92 29.70
CA ASP A 199 10.43 -6.47 30.97
C ASP A 199 9.00 -6.15 31.44
N ARG A 200 8.04 -6.98 31.03
CA ARG A 200 6.86 -7.26 31.87
C ARG A 200 7.07 -8.58 32.62
N THR A 201 7.68 -8.47 33.79
CA THR A 201 7.67 -9.52 34.81
C THR A 201 6.23 -9.76 35.27
N ARG A 202 5.83 -11.02 35.21
CA ARG A 202 4.57 -11.62 35.64
C ARG A 202 4.19 -11.18 37.08
N GLN A 203 3.19 -10.31 37.23
CA GLN A 203 2.48 -10.13 38.50
C GLN A 203 1.14 -10.87 38.46
N THR A 204 1.08 -11.95 39.23
CA THR A 204 -0.13 -12.71 39.55
C THR A 204 -1.10 -11.85 40.35
N ALA A 205 -2.28 -11.59 39.79
CA ALA A 205 -3.40 -10.97 40.50
C ALA A 205 -4.11 -12.02 41.39
N ALA A 206 -4.26 -11.71 42.67
CA ALA A 206 -5.20 -12.36 43.58
C ALA A 206 -6.49 -11.52 43.71
N PRO A 207 -7.66 -12.13 43.96
CA PRO A 207 -8.95 -11.50 43.70
C PRO A 207 -9.43 -10.58 44.84
N ALA A 208 -10.23 -9.58 44.46
CA ALA A 208 -10.85 -8.61 45.34
C ALA A 208 -12.05 -9.17 46.12
N ALA A 209 -12.25 -8.67 47.35
CA ALA A 209 -13.50 -8.76 48.10
C ALA A 209 -14.02 -7.35 48.45
N PRO A 210 -15.35 -7.15 48.66
CA PRO A 210 -15.96 -5.83 48.59
C PRO A 210 -16.39 -5.22 49.96
N GLN A 211 -16.50 -3.89 49.95
CA GLN A 211 -17.41 -2.99 50.73
C GLN A 211 -17.25 -2.83 52.27
N GLY A 212 -16.76 -1.64 52.68
CA GLY A 212 -17.60 -0.57 53.27
C GLY A 212 -17.92 -0.48 54.79
N SER A 213 -17.27 0.51 55.45
CA SER A 213 -17.75 1.40 56.54
C SER A 213 -17.49 1.02 58.03
N PRO A 214 -17.57 1.95 59.03
CA PRO A 214 -16.39 2.64 59.58
C PRO A 214 -16.28 2.60 61.12
N GLY A 215 -15.10 2.89 61.68
CA GLY A 215 -15.01 3.23 63.11
C GLY A 215 -13.62 3.25 63.77
N THR A 216 -13.29 4.43 64.31
CA THR A 216 -12.52 4.66 65.57
C THR A 216 -10.98 4.79 65.51
N VAL A 217 -10.51 5.90 66.09
CA VAL A 217 -9.13 6.40 66.38
C VAL A 217 -8.82 6.11 67.88
N PRO A 218 -7.60 6.20 68.53
CA PRO A 218 -6.14 6.41 68.19
C PRO A 218 -5.21 5.36 68.92
N PRO A 219 -3.92 5.59 69.34
CA PRO A 219 -2.82 6.52 68.93
C PRO A 219 -1.40 5.91 68.68
N ARG A 220 -0.59 6.63 67.87
CA ARG A 220 0.77 7.24 68.10
C ARG A 220 1.94 6.49 68.77
N GLN A 221 3.10 6.47 68.08
CA GLN A 221 4.52 6.65 68.56
C GLN A 221 5.45 6.69 67.31
N GLU A 222 5.95 7.82 66.80
CA GLU A 222 7.12 8.66 67.18
C GLU A 222 8.52 7.97 67.20
N LEU A 223 9.21 8.01 66.03
CA LEU A 223 10.57 8.58 65.73
C LEU A 223 11.84 8.07 66.49
N PRO A 224 13.10 8.46 66.12
CA PRO A 224 13.71 9.05 64.89
C PRO A 224 15.11 8.46 64.50
N GLY A 225 15.76 8.95 63.42
CA GLY A 225 17.24 9.10 63.39
C GLY A 225 18.09 8.82 62.12
N VAL A 226 17.93 9.60 61.04
CA VAL A 226 18.94 10.42 60.27
C VAL A 226 20.47 10.18 60.50
N PRO A 227 21.45 10.59 59.64
CA PRO A 227 21.66 10.41 58.18
C PRO A 227 23.16 10.22 57.70
N GLN A 228 23.33 10.13 56.36
CA GLN A 228 24.33 10.79 55.47
C GLN A 228 25.78 10.30 55.25
N GLN A 229 26.09 10.23 53.94
CA GLN A 229 27.24 10.75 53.18
C GLN A 229 28.55 9.94 53.05
N GLY A 230 28.99 9.84 51.78
CA GLY A 230 30.40 9.96 51.41
C GLY A 230 30.98 8.87 50.49
N SER A 231 30.91 9.08 49.18
CA SER A 231 31.99 8.72 48.22
C SER A 231 32.83 10.00 48.01
N PRO A 232 34.11 10.02 47.53
CA PRO A 232 34.56 9.18 46.41
C PRO A 232 36.11 8.93 46.17
N TYR A 233 36.39 8.14 45.12
CA TYR A 233 37.54 8.06 44.18
C TYR A 233 38.97 7.60 44.55
N ASP A 234 39.58 7.01 43.48
CA ASP A 234 40.99 6.78 43.11
C ASP A 234 41.61 5.38 43.35
N VAL A 235 42.42 4.74 42.48
CA VAL A 235 42.95 4.97 41.11
C VAL A 235 43.72 3.68 40.67
N THR A 236 43.95 3.49 39.35
CA THR A 236 44.93 2.57 38.67
C THR A 236 44.74 1.04 38.78
N GLY A 237 45.00 0.19 37.80
CA GLY A 237 45.62 0.25 36.47
C GLY A 237 46.12 -1.18 36.09
N THR A 238 46.44 -1.39 34.80
CA THR A 238 47.26 -2.51 34.20
C THR A 238 46.57 -3.73 33.55
N ARG A 239 46.97 -3.99 32.29
CA ARG A 239 46.83 -5.20 31.40
C ARG A 239 48.24 -5.43 30.77
N PRO A 240 48.67 -6.55 30.11
CA PRO A 240 48.00 -7.81 29.70
C PRO A 240 48.79 -9.17 29.76
N ALA A 241 48.04 -10.31 29.69
CA ALA A 241 48.27 -11.69 29.10
C ALA A 241 49.55 -12.55 29.47
N PRO A 242 49.66 -13.90 29.22
CA PRO A 242 48.77 -14.88 28.52
C PRO A 242 48.60 -16.31 29.17
N GLY A 243 47.59 -17.10 28.72
CA GLY A 243 47.68 -18.57 28.51
C GLY A 243 47.26 -19.62 29.58
N GLY A 244 45.99 -20.08 29.54
CA GLY A 244 45.44 -21.44 29.86
C GLY A 244 45.63 -22.10 31.25
N PRO A 245 44.84 -23.13 31.67
CA PRO A 245 43.91 -23.97 30.91
C PRO A 245 42.45 -24.05 31.44
N ILE A 246 41.64 -24.68 30.60
CA ILE A 246 40.21 -25.05 30.60
C ILE A 246 39.64 -25.44 31.98
N ASP A 247 38.44 -24.91 32.29
CA ASP A 247 37.55 -25.48 33.30
C ASP A 247 36.21 -25.88 32.66
N TYR A 248 35.82 -27.14 32.87
CA TYR A 248 34.63 -27.78 32.36
C TYR A 248 33.49 -27.55 33.33
N ASN A 249 32.49 -26.75 32.97
CA ASN A 249 31.09 -26.93 33.43
C ASN A 249 30.17 -25.88 32.79
N HIS A 250 29.30 -26.33 31.88
CA HIS A 250 27.89 -25.94 31.73
C HIS A 250 27.37 -26.39 30.34
N PRO A 251 26.55 -27.45 30.24
CA PRO A 251 25.83 -27.74 29.01
C PRO A 251 24.61 -26.80 28.92
N GLY A 252 24.45 -26.07 27.81
CA GLY A 252 23.16 -25.44 27.48
C GLY A 252 23.15 -23.97 27.05
N ARG A 253 24.23 -23.40 26.50
CA ARG A 253 24.16 -22.10 25.79
C ARG A 253 24.52 -22.29 24.33
N GLN A 254 23.50 -22.39 23.46
CA GLN A 254 23.70 -22.29 22.02
C GLN A 254 24.28 -20.91 21.72
N SER A 255 25.53 -20.89 21.25
CA SER A 255 26.17 -19.67 20.77
C SER A 255 25.53 -19.29 19.44
N ALA A 256 25.13 -18.02 19.30
CA ALA A 256 24.71 -17.48 18.01
C ALA A 256 25.79 -17.73 16.95
N PRO A 257 25.42 -17.96 15.68
CA PRO A 257 26.39 -18.11 14.60
C PRO A 257 27.26 -16.85 14.50
N PRO A 258 28.55 -16.98 14.15
CA PRO A 258 29.43 -15.82 13.98
C PRO A 258 28.88 -14.92 12.88
N PRO A 259 29.03 -13.59 13.00
CA PRO A 259 28.65 -12.67 11.94
C PRO A 259 29.43 -13.01 10.66
N PRO A 260 28.84 -12.81 9.47
CA PRO A 260 29.54 -13.04 8.20
C PRO A 260 30.83 -12.20 8.13
N PRO A 261 31.86 -12.68 7.43
CA PRO A 261 33.13 -11.97 7.30
C PRO A 261 32.88 -10.57 6.72
N ALA A 262 33.43 -9.55 7.40
CA ALA A 262 33.35 -8.17 6.94
C ALA A 262 33.93 -8.07 5.52
N ALA A 263 33.17 -7.43 4.62
CA ALA A 263 33.60 -7.19 3.25
C ALA A 263 34.94 -6.42 3.23
N PRO A 264 35.83 -6.71 2.26
CA PRO A 264 37.09 -5.99 2.12
C PRO A 264 36.83 -4.48 1.90
N PRO A 265 37.73 -3.59 2.39
CA PRO A 265 37.55 -2.16 2.29
C PRO A 265 37.49 -1.71 0.82
N VAL A 266 36.47 -0.91 0.51
CA VAL A 266 36.23 -0.34 -0.82
C VAL A 266 37.37 0.64 -1.19
N PRO A 267 37.94 0.56 -2.40
CA PRO A 267 38.91 1.54 -2.88
C PRO A 267 38.32 2.97 -2.88
N PRO A 268 39.09 4.00 -2.51
CA PRO A 268 38.59 5.37 -2.49
C PRO A 268 38.11 5.81 -3.89
N GLY A 269 36.84 6.19 -3.99
CA GLY A 269 36.20 6.68 -5.22
C GLY A 269 35.22 5.70 -5.90
N GLN A 270 35.04 4.48 -5.38
CA GLN A 270 33.98 3.57 -5.83
C GLN A 270 32.81 3.58 -4.84
N PRO A 271 31.54 3.59 -5.31
CA PRO A 271 30.40 3.37 -4.44
C PRO A 271 30.51 1.98 -3.80
N ALA A 272 30.10 1.86 -2.54
CA ALA A 272 30.10 0.58 -1.84
C ALA A 272 29.16 -0.41 -2.58
N PRO A 273 29.54 -1.70 -2.70
CA PRO A 273 28.66 -2.69 -3.31
C PRO A 273 27.37 -2.81 -2.50
N PRO A 274 26.20 -3.00 -3.15
CA PRO A 274 24.95 -3.18 -2.44
C PRO A 274 25.02 -4.45 -1.56
N VAL A 275 24.39 -4.38 -0.39
CA VAL A 275 24.32 -5.49 0.57
C VAL A 275 22.86 -5.72 0.91
N ALA A 276 22.41 -6.98 0.86
CA ALA A 276 21.04 -7.33 1.20
C ALA A 276 20.76 -7.11 2.70
N GLY A 277 19.73 -6.32 2.99
CA GLY A 277 19.30 -6.00 4.35
C GLY A 277 20.36 -5.29 5.18
N ASP A 278 21.06 -4.31 4.62
CA ASP A 278 22.18 -3.61 5.25
C ASP A 278 21.81 -2.70 6.45
N ALA A 279 20.53 -2.36 6.60
CA ALA A 279 20.03 -1.56 7.71
C ALA A 279 20.30 -2.20 9.10
N THR A 280 20.36 -1.37 10.16
CA THR A 280 20.58 -1.82 11.55
C THR A 280 19.32 -1.63 12.38
N GLY A 281 19.14 -2.48 13.41
CA GLY A 281 18.05 -2.33 14.38
C GLY A 281 16.71 -2.98 14.00
N TRP A 282 16.62 -3.64 12.84
CA TRP A 282 15.42 -4.34 12.36
C TRP A 282 15.69 -5.83 12.13
N SER A 283 14.63 -6.65 12.12
CA SER A 283 14.74 -8.05 11.70
C SER A 283 15.23 -8.15 10.25
N LEU A 284 15.85 -9.28 9.86
CA LEU A 284 16.30 -9.45 8.47
C LEU A 284 15.14 -9.33 7.46
N GLU A 285 13.98 -9.87 7.82
CA GLU A 285 12.76 -9.80 7.01
C GLU A 285 12.28 -8.35 6.79
N GLU A 286 12.18 -7.56 7.86
CA GLU A 286 11.79 -6.14 7.78
C GLU A 286 12.78 -5.34 6.92
N ARG A 287 14.08 -5.64 7.01
CA ARG A 287 15.11 -4.98 6.20
C ARG A 287 14.97 -5.30 4.71
N LEU A 288 14.80 -6.58 4.38
CA LEU A 288 14.62 -7.01 2.98
C LEU A 288 13.34 -6.44 2.37
N TYR A 289 12.24 -6.42 3.13
CA TYR A 289 11.00 -5.81 2.68
C TYR A 289 11.16 -4.30 2.40
N ASN A 290 11.77 -3.56 3.33
CA ASN A 290 12.00 -2.13 3.16
C ASN A 290 12.97 -1.84 2.01
N GLN A 291 13.94 -2.71 1.76
CA GLN A 291 14.85 -2.60 0.62
C GLN A 291 14.12 -2.80 -0.72
N VAL A 292 13.29 -3.85 -0.83
CA VAL A 292 12.42 -4.06 -2.01
C VAL A 292 11.49 -2.86 -2.24
N TRP A 293 10.93 -2.32 -1.16
CA TRP A 293 10.10 -1.11 -1.23
C TRP A 293 10.88 0.11 -1.73
N GLY A 294 12.10 0.32 -1.22
CA GLY A 294 12.98 1.39 -1.70
C GLY A 294 13.30 1.26 -3.18
N MET A 295 13.64 0.05 -3.65
CA MET A 295 13.88 -0.21 -5.08
C MET A 295 12.65 0.10 -5.95
N PHE A 296 11.45 -0.23 -5.46
CA PHE A 296 10.19 0.09 -6.15
C PHE A 296 10.01 1.61 -6.31
N GLU A 297 10.19 2.36 -5.22
CA GLU A 297 10.07 3.82 -5.19
C GLU A 297 11.13 4.50 -6.08
N ASP A 298 12.38 4.06 -5.99
CA ASP A 298 13.49 4.63 -6.76
C ASP A 298 13.33 4.36 -8.26
N LEU A 299 12.84 3.19 -8.66
CA LEU A 299 12.51 2.91 -10.06
C LEU A 299 11.36 3.81 -10.55
N ALA A 300 10.30 3.98 -9.76
CA ALA A 300 9.20 4.88 -10.09
C ALA A 300 9.69 6.32 -10.30
N ARG A 301 10.49 6.83 -9.36
CA ARG A 301 11.03 8.20 -9.38
C ARG A 301 11.98 8.42 -10.55
N THR A 302 12.83 7.44 -10.84
CA THR A 302 13.80 7.51 -11.95
C THR A 302 13.08 7.52 -13.30
N ALA A 303 12.08 6.65 -13.48
CA ALA A 303 11.26 6.63 -14.69
C ALA A 303 10.49 7.96 -14.88
N ALA A 304 9.93 8.51 -13.80
CA ALA A 304 9.26 9.80 -13.83
C ALA A 304 10.19 10.95 -14.24
N ALA A 305 11.40 10.99 -13.70
CA ALA A 305 12.40 11.98 -14.06
C ALA A 305 12.81 11.88 -15.54
N TYR A 306 12.99 10.66 -16.05
CA TYR A 306 13.27 10.41 -17.46
C TYR A 306 12.13 10.89 -18.37
N ARG A 307 10.88 10.47 -18.09
CA ARG A 307 9.69 10.86 -18.87
C ARG A 307 9.51 12.37 -18.89
N SER A 308 9.61 13.02 -17.73
CA SER A 308 9.49 14.48 -17.61
C SER A 308 10.57 15.23 -18.41
N ALA A 309 11.80 14.70 -18.43
CA ALA A 309 12.89 15.30 -19.21
C ALA A 309 12.69 15.14 -20.72
N VAL A 310 12.11 14.02 -21.17
CA VAL A 310 11.72 13.82 -22.58
C VAL A 310 10.58 14.76 -22.96
N ASP A 311 9.52 14.85 -22.15
CA ASP A 311 8.39 15.76 -22.39
C ASP A 311 8.84 17.23 -22.47
N PHE A 312 9.79 17.63 -21.63
CA PHE A 312 10.41 18.94 -21.69
C PHE A 312 11.20 19.16 -22.99
N ALA A 313 11.97 18.16 -23.44
CA ALA A 313 12.70 18.23 -24.69
C ALA A 313 11.74 18.37 -25.88
N ASP A 314 10.65 17.60 -25.90
CA ASP A 314 9.61 17.64 -26.94
C ASP A 314 8.92 19.01 -26.99
N SER A 315 8.49 19.52 -25.83
CA SER A 315 7.88 20.85 -25.71
C SER A 315 8.82 21.95 -26.20
N ARG A 316 10.11 21.83 -25.92
CA ARG A 316 11.12 22.79 -26.37
C ARG A 316 11.36 22.71 -27.88
N LEU A 317 11.38 21.50 -28.45
CA LEU A 317 11.48 21.31 -29.89
C LEU A 317 10.31 21.97 -30.61
N GLU A 318 9.08 21.74 -30.14
CA GLU A 318 7.87 22.34 -30.70
C GLU A 318 7.95 23.89 -30.72
N GLN A 319 8.34 24.49 -29.59
CA GLN A 319 8.51 25.95 -29.49
C GLN A 319 9.59 26.50 -30.44
N GLU A 320 10.73 25.80 -30.57
CA GLU A 320 11.80 26.24 -31.46
C GLU A 320 11.40 26.10 -32.95
N LEU A 321 10.65 25.04 -33.30
CA LEU A 321 10.09 24.84 -34.65
C LEU A 321 9.03 25.90 -35.00
N ASP A 322 8.09 26.17 -34.09
CA ASP A 322 7.08 27.21 -34.28
C ASP A 322 7.71 28.58 -34.48
N LYS A 323 8.73 28.91 -33.67
CA LYS A 323 9.49 30.15 -33.83
C LYS A 323 10.16 30.21 -35.20
N ALA A 324 10.80 29.13 -35.64
CA ALA A 324 11.45 29.06 -36.96
C ALA A 324 10.44 29.21 -38.12
N LEU A 325 9.21 28.73 -37.95
CA LEU A 325 8.12 28.84 -38.94
C LEU A 325 7.38 30.18 -38.90
N SER A 326 7.43 30.90 -37.79
CA SER A 326 6.75 32.18 -37.59
C SER A 326 7.37 33.34 -38.39
N ASP A 327 8.67 33.25 -38.73
CA ASP A 327 9.37 34.26 -39.54
C ASP A 327 9.13 34.01 -41.05
N PRO A 328 8.49 34.95 -41.78
CA PRO A 328 8.26 34.81 -43.21
C PRO A 328 9.55 34.71 -44.05
N CYS A 329 10.68 35.26 -43.56
CA CYS A 329 11.96 35.26 -44.28
C CYS A 329 12.71 33.93 -44.20
N SER A 330 12.43 33.10 -43.19
CA SER A 330 13.06 31.78 -42.99
C SER A 330 12.34 30.64 -43.71
N ARG A 331 11.14 30.87 -44.28
CA ARG A 331 10.31 29.83 -44.91
C ARG A 331 10.83 29.30 -46.26
N ILE A 332 11.66 30.07 -46.99
CA ILE A 332 12.05 29.76 -48.39
C ILE A 332 13.59 29.77 -48.57
N GLY A 333 14.37 29.48 -47.54
CA GLY A 333 15.84 29.43 -47.65
C GLY A 333 16.57 28.67 -46.52
N GLY A 334 17.85 28.33 -46.75
CA GLY A 334 18.64 27.43 -45.89
C GLY A 334 18.88 27.88 -44.43
N GLN A 335 18.55 29.11 -44.05
CA GLN A 335 18.56 29.53 -42.65
C GLN A 335 17.43 28.89 -41.83
N GLY A 336 16.25 28.66 -42.43
CA GLY A 336 15.17 27.93 -41.77
C GLY A 336 15.47 26.45 -41.62
N ASP A 337 16.18 25.85 -42.58
CA ASP A 337 16.69 24.47 -42.46
C ASP A 337 17.72 24.35 -41.33
N ALA A 338 18.70 25.26 -41.27
CA ALA A 338 19.73 25.26 -40.23
C ALA A 338 19.15 25.42 -38.80
N ALA A 339 18.15 26.30 -38.63
CA ALA A 339 17.49 26.49 -37.34
C ALA A 339 16.70 25.24 -36.89
N ARG A 340 16.05 24.54 -37.83
CA ARG A 340 15.37 23.27 -37.56
C ARG A 340 16.36 22.16 -37.20
N GLU A 341 17.47 22.05 -37.94
CA GLU A 341 18.54 21.10 -37.63
C GLU A 341 19.16 21.36 -36.25
N GLU A 342 19.39 22.63 -35.88
CA GLU A 342 19.90 22.99 -34.56
C GLU A 342 18.92 22.63 -33.44
N ALA A 343 17.62 22.91 -33.62
CA ALA A 343 16.57 22.55 -32.67
C ALA A 343 16.47 21.02 -32.47
N GLN A 344 16.53 20.25 -33.57
CA GLN A 344 16.58 18.79 -33.53
C GLN A 344 17.83 18.26 -32.83
N ALA A 345 18.99 18.88 -33.05
CA ALA A 345 20.23 18.50 -32.38
C ALA A 345 20.17 18.74 -30.85
N LYS A 346 19.59 19.86 -30.42
CA LYS A 346 19.36 20.16 -29.00
C LYS A 346 18.38 19.19 -28.35
N HIS A 347 17.27 18.89 -29.03
CA HIS A 347 16.31 17.87 -28.59
C HIS A 347 17.00 16.53 -28.38
N ALA A 348 17.72 16.04 -29.40
CA ALA A 348 18.45 14.78 -29.33
C ALA A 348 19.48 14.79 -28.19
N GLN A 349 20.17 15.90 -27.96
CA GLN A 349 21.11 16.03 -26.85
C GLN A 349 20.41 15.90 -25.49
N LEU A 350 19.28 16.56 -25.28
CA LEU A 350 18.52 16.48 -24.02
C LEU A 350 17.98 15.07 -23.76
N VAL A 351 17.39 14.44 -24.78
CA VAL A 351 16.88 13.05 -24.68
C VAL A 351 18.01 12.08 -24.38
N ASN A 352 19.17 12.22 -25.04
CA ASN A 352 20.34 11.36 -24.77
C ASN A 352 20.89 11.57 -23.35
N GLN A 353 20.88 12.80 -22.83
CA GLN A 353 21.29 13.07 -21.44
C GLN A 353 20.32 12.45 -20.42
N ALA A 354 19.01 12.57 -20.66
CA ALA A 354 17.99 11.95 -19.84
C ALA A 354 18.11 10.42 -19.85
N ARG A 355 18.28 9.81 -21.04
CA ARG A 355 18.50 8.37 -21.19
C ARG A 355 19.75 7.91 -20.45
N ALA A 356 20.87 8.63 -20.59
CA ALA A 356 22.10 8.29 -19.89
C ALA A 356 22.00 8.40 -18.35
N ALA A 357 21.10 9.24 -17.84
CA ALA A 357 20.80 9.27 -16.40
C ALA A 357 19.99 8.04 -15.98
N LEU A 358 18.89 7.77 -16.68
CA LEU A 358 18.06 6.58 -16.47
C LEU A 358 18.89 5.29 -16.51
N ASP A 359 19.75 5.12 -17.51
CA ASP A 359 20.57 3.90 -17.68
C ASP A 359 21.55 3.69 -16.51
N ARG A 360 22.09 4.76 -15.93
CA ARG A 360 22.95 4.67 -14.74
C ARG A 360 22.16 4.21 -13.52
N ASP A 361 20.99 4.79 -13.30
CA ASP A 361 20.14 4.49 -12.16
C ASP A 361 19.57 3.06 -12.27
N LEU A 362 19.16 2.64 -13.47
CA LEU A 362 18.77 1.25 -13.76
C LEU A 362 19.92 0.26 -13.51
N THR A 363 21.15 0.61 -13.91
CA THR A 363 22.33 -0.25 -13.65
C THR A 363 22.55 -0.45 -12.15
N GLN A 364 22.36 0.61 -11.35
CA GLN A 364 22.45 0.52 -9.90
C GLN A 364 21.34 -0.37 -9.31
N LEU A 365 20.09 -0.17 -9.73
CA LEU A 365 18.95 -0.95 -9.24
C LEU A 365 19.03 -2.42 -9.63
N ILE A 366 19.55 -2.74 -10.83
CA ILE A 366 19.81 -4.12 -11.25
C ILE A 366 20.86 -4.76 -10.34
N ALA A 367 21.97 -4.06 -10.07
CA ALA A 367 23.00 -4.57 -9.17
C ALA A 367 22.48 -4.80 -7.74
N GLU A 368 21.57 -3.94 -7.27
CA GLU A 368 20.89 -4.14 -5.98
C GLU A 368 19.97 -5.37 -6.02
N SER A 369 19.16 -5.52 -7.07
CA SER A 369 18.29 -6.68 -7.28
C SER A 369 19.06 -8.00 -7.29
N ASP A 370 20.24 -8.03 -7.92
CA ASP A 370 21.10 -9.22 -8.01
C ASP A 370 21.60 -9.69 -6.63
N VAL A 371 21.69 -8.78 -5.66
CA VAL A 371 22.09 -9.10 -4.29
C VAL A 371 20.88 -9.41 -3.42
N VAL A 372 19.77 -8.69 -3.61
CA VAL A 372 18.55 -8.83 -2.80
C VAL A 372 17.81 -10.13 -3.11
N GLU A 373 17.55 -10.44 -4.38
CA GLU A 373 16.70 -11.59 -4.78
C GLU A 373 17.20 -12.93 -4.20
N PRO A 374 18.51 -13.28 -4.24
CA PRO A 374 19.00 -14.51 -3.62
C PRO A 374 18.88 -14.56 -2.09
N ALA A 375 18.80 -13.40 -1.43
CA ALA A 375 18.68 -13.29 0.02
C ALA A 375 17.22 -13.33 0.51
N LEU A 376 16.24 -13.27 -0.40
CA LEU A 376 14.83 -13.25 -0.05
C LEU A 376 14.39 -14.58 0.63
N PRO A 377 13.64 -14.52 1.75
CA PRO A 377 13.07 -15.71 2.37
C PRO A 377 11.96 -16.32 1.49
N PRO A 378 11.52 -17.57 1.74
CA PRO A 378 10.50 -18.24 0.92
C PRO A 378 9.23 -17.40 0.68
N ALA A 379 8.81 -16.61 1.67
CA ALA A 379 7.65 -15.73 1.53
C ALA A 379 7.81 -14.68 0.41
N PHE A 380 9.01 -14.15 0.22
CA PHE A 380 9.33 -13.08 -0.73
C PHE A 380 10.01 -13.61 -2.00
N ALA A 381 10.57 -14.81 -1.98
CA ALA A 381 11.38 -15.35 -3.06
C ALA A 381 10.54 -15.97 -4.18
N ARG A 382 11.00 -15.87 -5.43
CA ARG A 382 10.41 -16.60 -6.58
C ARG A 382 10.45 -18.10 -6.39
N TRP A 383 9.62 -18.85 -7.14
CA TRP A 383 9.59 -20.32 -7.07
C TRP A 383 10.83 -21.01 -7.68
N ASP A 384 11.61 -20.31 -8.49
CA ASP A 384 12.92 -20.77 -8.98
C ASP A 384 14.08 -20.46 -8.01
N ASN A 385 13.81 -19.72 -6.93
CA ASN A 385 14.84 -19.35 -5.98
C ASN A 385 15.36 -20.60 -5.20
N PRO A 386 16.68 -20.78 -5.06
CA PRO A 386 17.26 -21.91 -4.34
C PRO A 386 16.79 -22.07 -2.89
N VAL A 387 16.29 -21.01 -2.24
CA VAL A 387 15.78 -21.05 -0.87
C VAL A 387 14.73 -22.15 -0.63
N TRP A 388 13.97 -22.51 -1.67
CA TRP A 388 12.96 -23.57 -1.58
C TRP A 388 13.52 -24.98 -1.38
N HIS A 389 14.79 -25.24 -1.73
CA HIS A 389 15.41 -26.55 -1.49
C HIS A 389 15.61 -26.83 0.01
N GLY A 390 15.79 -25.76 0.80
CA GLY A 390 15.91 -25.80 2.26
C GLY A 390 14.60 -25.51 2.97
N TYR A 391 13.46 -25.53 2.27
CA TYR A 391 12.17 -25.13 2.83
C TYR A 391 11.82 -25.91 4.11
N ARG A 392 11.28 -25.16 5.07
CA ARG A 392 10.68 -25.64 6.32
C ARG A 392 9.42 -24.82 6.56
N VAL A 393 8.37 -25.48 7.05
CA VAL A 393 7.14 -24.79 7.42
C VAL A 393 7.46 -23.82 8.57
N PRO A 394 7.11 -22.52 8.44
CA PRO A 394 7.44 -21.53 9.46
C PRO A 394 6.61 -21.74 10.73
N MET A 395 7.06 -21.17 11.84
CA MET A 395 6.32 -21.18 13.12
C MET A 395 5.64 -19.84 13.43
N GLU A 396 5.91 -18.82 12.62
CA GLU A 396 5.34 -17.49 12.72
C GLU A 396 4.86 -17.05 11.33
N ILE A 397 3.79 -16.25 11.28
CA ILE A 397 3.29 -15.67 10.03
C ILE A 397 4.28 -14.59 9.59
N PRO A 398 4.82 -14.65 8.35
CA PRO A 398 5.72 -13.63 7.85
C PRO A 398 4.99 -12.31 7.64
N MET A 399 5.76 -11.25 7.56
CA MET A 399 5.27 -9.89 7.43
C MET A 399 4.52 -9.65 6.11
N ALA A 400 4.95 -10.31 5.04
CA ALA A 400 4.42 -10.14 3.70
C ALA A 400 4.55 -11.42 2.87
N VAL A 401 3.96 -11.42 1.68
CA VAL A 401 4.07 -12.50 0.70
C VAL A 401 4.20 -11.91 -0.69
N ARG A 402 5.03 -12.51 -1.54
CA ARG A 402 5.13 -12.15 -2.96
C ARG A 402 3.93 -12.68 -3.73
N LEU A 403 3.23 -11.80 -4.42
CA LEU A 403 2.19 -12.19 -5.38
C LEU A 403 2.77 -12.35 -6.77
N GLY A 404 3.61 -11.45 -7.25
CA GLY A 404 4.25 -11.55 -8.56
C GLY A 404 5.42 -10.59 -8.67
N ASP A 405 5.70 -10.15 -9.89
CA ASP A 405 6.75 -9.18 -10.20
C ASP A 405 6.16 -7.95 -10.89
N LEU A 406 6.78 -6.79 -10.67
CA LEU A 406 6.44 -5.54 -11.34
C LEU A 406 7.63 -5.07 -12.15
N HIS A 407 7.38 -4.57 -13.35
CA HIS A 407 8.38 -3.85 -14.13
C HIS A 407 7.76 -2.70 -14.90
N LEU A 408 8.61 -1.79 -15.37
CA LEU A 408 8.23 -0.69 -16.25
C LEU A 408 8.72 -0.94 -17.68
N PRO A 409 8.11 -0.32 -18.71
CA PRO A 409 8.56 -0.44 -20.10
C PRO A 409 10.01 -0.01 -20.32
N GLU A 410 10.53 0.89 -19.48
CA GLU A 410 11.91 1.36 -19.53
C GLU A 410 12.94 0.26 -19.20
N SER A 411 12.55 -0.79 -18.46
CA SER A 411 13.42 -1.91 -18.12
C SER A 411 12.63 -3.18 -17.81
N GLU A 412 12.51 -4.07 -18.80
CA GLU A 412 11.91 -5.41 -18.62
C GLU A 412 12.81 -6.37 -17.81
N SER A 413 14.12 -6.10 -17.77
CA SER A 413 15.08 -6.92 -17.04
C SER A 413 15.01 -6.71 -15.53
N LEU A 414 14.64 -5.51 -15.09
CA LEU A 414 14.54 -5.17 -13.67
C LEU A 414 13.14 -5.49 -13.16
N ARG A 415 13.03 -6.57 -12.39
CA ARG A 415 11.76 -7.07 -11.86
C ARG A 415 11.70 -6.85 -10.36
N ILE A 416 10.79 -5.97 -9.94
CA ILE A 416 10.58 -5.64 -8.53
C ILE A 416 9.56 -6.63 -7.93
N PRO A 417 9.88 -7.33 -6.83
CA PRO A 417 8.91 -8.21 -6.17
C PRO A 417 7.66 -7.46 -5.71
N MET A 418 6.48 -7.89 -6.14
CA MET A 418 5.19 -7.38 -5.65
C MET A 418 4.86 -8.04 -4.30
N LEU A 419 5.23 -7.38 -3.20
CA LEU A 419 4.98 -7.87 -1.84
C LEU A 419 3.67 -7.28 -1.27
N VAL A 420 2.81 -8.13 -0.72
CA VAL A 420 1.60 -7.72 0.01
C VAL A 420 1.67 -8.16 1.47
N ARG A 421 1.12 -7.36 2.38
CA ARG A 421 1.11 -7.67 3.82
C ARG A 421 0.25 -8.88 4.16
N LEU A 422 0.62 -9.58 5.22
CA LEU A 422 -0.20 -10.62 5.84
C LEU A 422 -0.69 -10.17 7.24
N PRO A 423 -1.91 -10.57 7.66
CA PRO A 423 -2.91 -11.30 6.86
C PRO A 423 -3.44 -10.46 5.68
N LEU A 424 -4.05 -11.11 4.68
CA LEU A 424 -4.47 -10.42 3.46
C LEU A 424 -5.63 -9.44 3.76
N GLU A 425 -5.39 -8.15 3.61
CA GLU A 425 -6.44 -7.14 3.84
C GLU A 425 -7.52 -7.14 2.76
N ARG A 426 -7.19 -7.62 1.57
CA ARG A 426 -8.12 -7.74 0.44
C ARG A 426 -8.05 -9.14 -0.13
N GLY A 427 -9.20 -9.64 -0.56
CA GLY A 427 -9.22 -10.81 -1.41
C GLY A 427 -8.60 -10.51 -2.78
N LEU A 428 -8.39 -11.56 -3.55
CA LEU A 428 -7.73 -11.52 -4.86
C LEU A 428 -8.76 -11.79 -5.95
N TRP A 429 -8.65 -11.11 -7.08
CA TRP A 429 -9.33 -11.47 -8.31
C TRP A 429 -8.31 -11.73 -9.39
N ILE A 430 -8.34 -12.93 -9.95
CA ILE A 430 -7.50 -13.33 -11.07
C ILE A 430 -8.37 -13.32 -12.32
N ASP A 431 -8.03 -12.43 -13.24
CA ASP A 431 -8.80 -12.21 -14.46
C ASP A 431 -8.68 -13.42 -15.38
N SER A 432 -9.78 -14.14 -15.60
CA SER A 432 -9.81 -15.25 -16.56
C SER A 432 -10.36 -14.84 -17.93
N GLY A 433 -10.73 -13.57 -18.07
CA GLY A 433 -11.25 -12.96 -19.29
C GLY A 433 -10.15 -12.43 -20.20
N ARG A 434 -10.56 -11.86 -21.33
CA ARG A 434 -9.63 -11.24 -22.28
C ARG A 434 -9.03 -9.97 -21.68
N SER A 435 -7.69 -9.85 -21.66
CA SER A 435 -7.07 -8.54 -21.43
C SER A 435 -7.14 -7.68 -22.69
N ALA A 436 -7.33 -6.37 -22.55
CA ALA A 436 -7.35 -5.40 -23.64
C ALA A 436 -6.03 -5.34 -24.43
N SER A 437 -4.94 -5.84 -23.84
CA SER A 437 -3.57 -5.84 -24.38
C SER A 437 -3.20 -7.09 -25.21
N LEU A 438 -4.06 -8.11 -25.28
CA LEU A 438 -3.77 -9.38 -25.96
C LEU A 438 -4.31 -9.44 -27.40
N ASP A 439 -3.63 -10.24 -28.23
CA ASP A 439 -4.04 -10.59 -29.59
C ASP A 439 -5.48 -11.16 -29.59
N PRO A 440 -6.43 -10.66 -30.41
CA PRO A 440 -7.83 -11.13 -30.44
C PRO A 440 -8.01 -12.63 -30.72
N LEU A 441 -6.94 -13.33 -31.12
CA LEU A 441 -6.86 -14.78 -31.31
C LEU A 441 -6.48 -15.59 -30.05
N ALA A 442 -6.19 -14.94 -28.91
CA ALA A 442 -5.84 -15.65 -27.68
C ALA A 442 -6.97 -16.59 -27.25
N ASP A 443 -6.61 -17.85 -27.00
CA ASP A 443 -7.56 -18.90 -26.64
C ASP A 443 -8.12 -18.64 -25.23
N SER A 444 -9.44 -18.39 -25.16
CA SER A 444 -10.13 -18.09 -23.89
C SER A 444 -10.01 -19.24 -22.89
N ASP A 445 -9.93 -20.49 -23.38
CA ASP A 445 -9.74 -21.66 -22.53
C ASP A 445 -8.32 -21.70 -21.94
N GLU A 446 -7.33 -21.25 -22.71
CA GLU A 446 -5.94 -21.13 -22.24
C GLU A 446 -5.81 -20.06 -21.15
N LEU A 447 -6.46 -18.91 -21.30
CA LEU A 447 -6.47 -17.86 -20.25
C LEU A 447 -7.14 -18.35 -18.97
N ARG A 448 -8.29 -19.04 -19.07
CA ARG A 448 -8.95 -19.67 -17.92
C ARG A 448 -8.03 -20.68 -17.22
N ARG A 449 -7.33 -21.52 -18.00
CA ARG A 449 -6.35 -22.49 -17.47
C ARG A 449 -5.21 -21.79 -16.72
N LEU A 450 -4.61 -20.76 -17.33
CA LEU A 450 -3.53 -19.98 -16.72
C LEU A 450 -3.98 -19.23 -15.46
N ALA A 451 -5.21 -18.70 -15.44
CA ALA A 451 -5.79 -18.03 -14.27
C ALA A 451 -5.95 -18.99 -13.09
N MET A 452 -6.41 -20.22 -13.36
CA MET A 452 -6.49 -21.23 -12.32
C MET A 452 -5.12 -21.73 -11.84
N GLU A 453 -4.13 -21.85 -12.73
CA GLU A 453 -2.74 -22.15 -12.35
C GLU A 453 -2.12 -21.06 -11.48
N ALA A 454 -2.39 -19.78 -11.79
CA ALA A 454 -1.99 -18.66 -10.95
C ALA A 454 -2.65 -18.75 -9.57
N ALA A 455 -3.97 -19.01 -9.50
CA ALA A 455 -4.70 -19.20 -8.25
C ALA A 455 -4.07 -20.28 -7.36
N VAL A 456 -3.77 -21.44 -7.95
CA VAL A 456 -3.12 -22.57 -7.25
C VAL A 456 -1.71 -22.19 -6.78
N THR A 457 -0.96 -21.44 -7.58
CA THR A 457 0.38 -20.97 -7.24
C THR A 457 0.36 -20.01 -6.05
N HIS A 458 -0.60 -19.08 -5.99
CA HIS A 458 -0.79 -18.18 -4.85
C HIS A 458 -1.28 -18.93 -3.61
N ALA A 459 -2.26 -19.83 -3.75
CA ALA A 459 -2.77 -20.63 -2.65
C ALA A 459 -1.69 -21.53 -2.03
N ALA A 460 -0.86 -22.17 -2.86
CA ALA A 460 0.26 -22.97 -2.40
C ALA A 460 1.32 -22.13 -1.67
N ARG A 461 1.58 -20.90 -2.12
CA ARG A 461 2.48 -19.98 -1.42
C ARG A 461 1.92 -19.60 -0.06
N LEU A 462 0.64 -19.23 0.02
CA LEU A 462 -0.02 -18.90 1.30
C LEU A 462 0.04 -20.10 2.26
N LEU A 463 -0.31 -21.30 1.79
CA LEU A 463 -0.15 -22.53 2.58
C LEU A 463 1.29 -22.77 3.06
N ALA A 464 2.28 -22.41 2.25
CA ALA A 464 3.69 -22.62 2.56
C ALA A 464 4.24 -21.62 3.59
N VAL A 465 3.64 -20.43 3.71
CA VAL A 465 4.18 -19.36 4.55
C VAL A 465 3.44 -19.22 5.88
N TYR A 466 2.32 -19.90 6.07
CA TYR A 466 1.62 -19.91 7.35
C TYR A 466 2.08 -21.06 8.25
N PRO A 467 2.00 -20.90 9.59
CA PRO A 467 2.28 -21.97 10.53
C PRO A 467 1.35 -23.19 10.37
N PRO A 468 1.80 -24.39 10.79
CA PRO A 468 1.01 -25.61 10.65
C PRO A 468 -0.35 -25.48 11.30
N GLY A 469 -1.42 -25.62 10.51
CA GLY A 469 -2.79 -25.57 11.01
C GLY A 469 -3.36 -24.18 11.25
N GLU A 470 -2.62 -23.10 10.97
CA GLU A 470 -3.12 -21.72 11.06
C GLU A 470 -3.71 -21.18 9.76
N PHE A 471 -3.62 -21.94 8.65
CA PHE A 471 -4.21 -21.57 7.36
C PHE A 471 -4.90 -22.77 6.71
N ALA A 472 -6.08 -22.55 6.15
CA ALA A 472 -6.90 -23.56 5.49
C ALA A 472 -7.45 -23.03 4.16
N VAL A 473 -7.54 -23.93 3.17
CA VAL A 473 -8.02 -23.59 1.83
C VAL A 473 -9.28 -24.39 1.50
N HIS A 474 -10.30 -23.68 1.05
CA HIS A 474 -11.54 -24.20 0.47
C HIS A 474 -11.60 -23.85 -1.01
N VAL A 475 -12.25 -24.71 -1.80
CA VAL A 475 -12.40 -24.51 -3.24
C VAL A 475 -13.86 -24.74 -3.63
N ILE A 476 -14.40 -23.82 -4.43
CA ILE A 476 -15.67 -23.98 -5.15
C ILE A 476 -15.34 -24.05 -6.64
N ASP A 477 -15.72 -25.15 -7.28
CA ASP A 477 -15.51 -25.40 -8.71
C ASP A 477 -16.72 -26.16 -9.26
N PRO A 478 -17.86 -25.47 -9.51
CA PRO A 478 -19.15 -26.12 -9.69
C PRO A 478 -19.22 -27.05 -10.92
N ALA A 479 -18.63 -26.64 -12.05
CA ALA A 479 -18.51 -27.49 -13.24
C ALA A 479 -17.28 -28.42 -13.24
N GLY A 480 -16.36 -28.26 -12.29
CA GLY A 480 -15.11 -29.04 -12.26
C GLY A 480 -14.09 -28.63 -13.33
N SER A 481 -14.24 -27.44 -13.91
CA SER A 481 -13.38 -26.96 -15.02
C SER A 481 -11.95 -26.68 -14.56
N GLY A 482 -11.75 -26.39 -13.27
CA GLY A 482 -10.45 -26.14 -12.66
C GLY A 482 -9.70 -27.41 -12.22
N ALA A 483 -10.31 -28.59 -12.35
CA ALA A 483 -9.76 -29.84 -11.79
C ALA A 483 -8.30 -30.15 -12.20
N PRO A 484 -7.86 -29.96 -13.47
CA PRO A 484 -6.47 -30.20 -13.84
C PRO A 484 -5.48 -29.28 -13.10
N ALA A 485 -5.80 -28.00 -12.98
CA ALA A 485 -4.95 -27.03 -12.29
C ALA A 485 -4.93 -27.27 -10.78
N LEU A 486 -6.06 -27.69 -10.19
CA LEU A 486 -6.21 -27.99 -8.75
C LEU A 486 -5.48 -29.26 -8.30
N ALA A 487 -5.03 -30.12 -9.21
CA ALA A 487 -4.43 -31.41 -8.90
C ALA A 487 -3.31 -31.35 -7.82
N PRO A 488 -2.38 -30.37 -7.81
CA PRO A 488 -1.36 -30.28 -6.76
C PRO A 488 -1.95 -30.09 -5.35
N LEU A 489 -3.02 -29.31 -5.20
CA LEU A 489 -3.68 -29.08 -3.90
C LEU A 489 -4.52 -30.29 -3.47
N VAL A 490 -5.22 -30.91 -4.41
CA VAL A 490 -6.07 -32.08 -4.15
C VAL A 490 -5.23 -33.30 -3.79
N LEU A 491 -4.20 -33.62 -4.58
CA LEU A 491 -3.38 -34.82 -4.40
C LEU A 491 -2.49 -34.75 -3.15
N SER A 492 -2.04 -33.56 -2.75
CA SER A 492 -1.27 -33.38 -1.51
C SER A 492 -2.15 -33.44 -0.25
N GLY A 493 -3.47 -33.34 -0.39
CA GLY A 493 -4.42 -33.37 0.73
C GLY A 493 -4.36 -32.13 1.62
N VAL A 494 -3.86 -30.99 1.12
CA VAL A 494 -3.78 -29.73 1.87
C VAL A 494 -5.14 -29.04 2.05
N LEU A 495 -6.08 -29.28 1.14
CA LEU A 495 -7.41 -28.67 1.18
C LEU A 495 -8.18 -29.10 2.44
N ALA A 496 -8.95 -28.17 3.01
CA ALA A 496 -9.77 -28.46 4.19
C ALA A 496 -10.93 -29.41 3.88
N THR A 497 -11.48 -29.32 2.67
CA THR A 497 -12.51 -30.20 2.12
C THR A 497 -12.25 -30.43 0.63
N PRO A 498 -12.75 -31.52 0.02
CA PRO A 498 -12.74 -31.67 -1.44
C PRO A 498 -13.38 -30.43 -2.12
N PRO A 499 -12.97 -30.09 -3.35
CA PRO A 499 -13.59 -29.01 -4.11
C PRO A 499 -15.11 -29.19 -4.19
N ALA A 500 -15.85 -28.13 -3.85
CA ALA A 500 -17.30 -28.16 -3.86
C ALA A 500 -17.82 -28.09 -5.30
N ALA A 501 -18.56 -29.13 -5.69
CA ALA A 501 -19.15 -29.27 -7.03
C ALA A 501 -20.67 -29.03 -6.99
N GLY A 502 -21.20 -28.48 -8.09
CA GLY A 502 -22.61 -28.14 -8.24
C GLY A 502 -23.14 -27.09 -7.24
N ALA A 503 -24.39 -26.66 -7.44
CA ALA A 503 -25.01 -25.59 -6.64
C ALA A 503 -25.16 -25.95 -5.14
N ALA A 504 -25.38 -27.23 -4.82
CA ALA A 504 -25.49 -27.67 -3.42
C ALA A 504 -24.16 -27.51 -2.66
N GLY A 505 -23.04 -27.88 -3.29
CA GLY A 505 -21.71 -27.70 -2.70
C GLY A 505 -21.36 -26.23 -2.53
N VAL A 506 -21.68 -25.39 -3.51
CA VAL A 506 -21.53 -23.93 -3.44
C VAL A 506 -22.25 -23.39 -2.20
N ALA A 507 -23.54 -23.70 -2.06
CA ALA A 507 -24.37 -23.21 -0.96
C ALA A 507 -23.86 -23.70 0.41
N GLU A 508 -23.38 -24.94 0.51
CA GLU A 508 -22.82 -25.50 1.75
C GLU A 508 -21.58 -24.73 2.21
N VAL A 509 -20.60 -24.55 1.31
CA VAL A 509 -19.33 -23.87 1.65
C VAL A 509 -19.58 -22.41 2.02
N LEU A 510 -20.38 -21.68 1.22
CA LEU A 510 -20.68 -20.28 1.48
C LEU A 510 -21.45 -20.09 2.79
N THR A 511 -22.43 -20.95 3.07
CA THR A 511 -23.18 -20.89 4.33
C THR A 511 -22.27 -21.14 5.53
N ARG A 512 -21.39 -22.14 5.47
CA ARG A 512 -20.43 -22.45 6.54
C ARG A 512 -19.49 -21.28 6.82
N LEU A 513 -18.92 -20.68 5.77
CA LEU A 513 -17.99 -19.56 5.94
C LEU A 513 -18.70 -18.28 6.40
N THR A 514 -19.91 -17.99 5.89
CA THR A 514 -20.72 -16.85 6.35
C THR A 514 -21.04 -16.97 7.85
N GLN A 515 -21.51 -18.14 8.29
CA GLN A 515 -21.80 -18.40 9.70
C GLN A 515 -20.56 -18.26 10.59
N ARG A 516 -19.39 -18.69 10.10
CA ARG A 516 -18.13 -18.46 10.80
C ARG A 516 -17.85 -16.97 10.97
N VAL A 517 -17.96 -16.18 9.90
CA VAL A 517 -17.71 -14.74 9.94
C VAL A 517 -18.64 -14.08 10.96
N ASP A 518 -19.94 -14.37 10.90
CA ASP A 518 -20.93 -13.85 11.84
C ASP A 518 -20.55 -14.16 13.30
N LEU A 519 -20.23 -15.42 13.59
CA LEU A 519 -19.87 -15.87 14.95
C LEU A 519 -18.61 -15.19 15.48
N VAL A 520 -17.55 -15.13 14.67
CA VAL A 520 -16.28 -14.51 15.08
C VAL A 520 -16.45 -13.00 15.24
N GLN A 521 -17.15 -12.34 14.31
CA GLN A 521 -17.44 -10.90 14.42
C GLN A 521 -18.27 -10.57 15.66
N MET A 522 -19.31 -11.36 15.97
CA MET A 522 -20.11 -11.17 17.18
C MET A 522 -19.24 -11.31 18.44
N ALA A 523 -18.34 -12.29 18.49
CA ALA A 523 -17.43 -12.48 19.62
C ALA A 523 -16.45 -11.30 19.76
N VAL A 524 -15.86 -10.84 18.66
CA VAL A 524 -14.94 -9.69 18.65
C VAL A 524 -15.65 -8.40 19.08
N ARG A 525 -16.80 -8.07 18.49
CA ARG A 525 -17.57 -6.87 18.85
C ARG A 525 -18.11 -6.92 20.28
N GLY A 526 -18.45 -8.11 20.78
CA GLY A 526 -18.90 -8.31 22.14
C GLY A 526 -17.79 -8.37 23.20
N GLY A 527 -16.51 -8.32 22.80
CA GLY A 527 -15.38 -8.51 23.70
C GLY A 527 -15.36 -9.90 24.36
N ALA A 528 -15.99 -10.89 23.73
CA ALA A 528 -16.26 -12.21 24.28
C ALA A 528 -15.58 -13.31 23.43
N SER A 529 -14.33 -13.10 23.03
CA SER A 529 -13.54 -14.06 22.24
C SER A 529 -13.42 -15.44 22.93
N ASP A 530 -13.40 -15.47 24.26
CA ASP A 530 -13.39 -16.70 25.07
C ASP A 530 -14.73 -17.45 25.07
N SER A 531 -15.80 -16.85 24.53
CA SER A 531 -17.14 -17.45 24.42
C SER A 531 -17.39 -18.13 23.07
N LEU A 532 -16.38 -18.20 22.19
CA LEU A 532 -16.48 -18.93 20.93
C LEU A 532 -16.72 -20.42 21.18
N PRO A 533 -17.51 -21.10 20.32
CA PRO A 533 -17.80 -22.52 20.48
C PRO A 533 -16.51 -23.36 20.58
N PRO A 534 -16.41 -24.29 21.54
CA PRO A 534 -15.25 -25.17 21.64
C PRO A 534 -15.12 -26.00 20.36
N GLY A 535 -13.96 -25.92 19.70
CA GLY A 535 -13.67 -26.60 18.43
C GLY A 535 -13.94 -25.77 17.17
N LEU A 536 -14.29 -24.49 17.29
CA LEU A 536 -14.27 -23.57 16.15
C LEU A 536 -12.82 -23.42 15.66
N ASP A 537 -12.58 -23.76 14.39
CA ASP A 537 -11.26 -23.61 13.77
C ASP A 537 -10.91 -22.13 13.66
N MET A 538 -9.90 -21.65 14.39
CA MET A 538 -9.51 -20.24 14.36
C MET A 538 -8.49 -19.92 13.25
N ALA A 539 -8.11 -20.92 12.45
CA ALA A 539 -7.24 -20.72 11.30
C ALA A 539 -7.82 -19.71 10.31
N GLU A 540 -6.92 -18.96 9.70
CA GLU A 540 -7.17 -18.15 8.51
C GLU A 540 -7.70 -19.05 7.39
N GLN A 541 -8.72 -18.59 6.66
CA GLN A 541 -9.41 -19.35 5.63
C GLN A 541 -9.27 -18.65 4.28
N LEU A 542 -8.87 -19.38 3.25
CA LEU A 542 -8.93 -18.92 1.86
C LEU A 542 -10.01 -19.67 1.11
N LEU A 543 -10.97 -18.95 0.53
CA LEU A 543 -11.95 -19.50 -0.40
C LEU A 543 -11.53 -19.19 -1.84
N ILE A 544 -11.14 -20.21 -2.59
CA ILE A 544 -10.96 -20.11 -4.04
C ILE A 544 -12.30 -20.38 -4.72
N VAL A 545 -12.72 -19.45 -5.56
CA VAL A 545 -13.95 -19.55 -6.35
C VAL A 545 -13.58 -19.56 -7.83
N ASN A 546 -13.87 -20.67 -8.49
CA ASN A 546 -13.72 -20.83 -9.93
C ASN A 546 -15.10 -20.91 -10.60
N ASP A 547 -15.12 -20.73 -11.92
CA ASP A 547 -16.26 -21.00 -12.79
C ASP A 547 -17.50 -20.16 -12.45
N PHE A 548 -17.29 -19.01 -11.81
CA PHE A 548 -18.33 -18.01 -11.61
C PHE A 548 -18.74 -17.41 -12.97
N PRO A 549 -20.04 -17.24 -13.29
CA PRO A 549 -21.21 -17.38 -12.43
C PRO A 549 -21.91 -18.76 -12.44
N HIS A 550 -21.34 -19.77 -13.09
CA HIS A 550 -21.97 -21.08 -13.19
C HIS A 550 -22.13 -21.75 -11.81
N GLY A 551 -23.34 -22.22 -11.51
CA GLY A 551 -23.65 -22.85 -10.22
C GLY A 551 -23.89 -21.88 -9.06
N PHE A 552 -23.86 -20.56 -9.30
CA PHE A 552 -24.19 -19.54 -8.30
C PHE A 552 -25.62 -19.03 -8.51
N ASP A 553 -26.35 -18.86 -7.41
CA ASP A 553 -27.64 -18.15 -7.36
C ASP A 553 -27.47 -16.77 -6.70
N ASP A 554 -28.52 -15.95 -6.72
CA ASP A 554 -28.48 -14.58 -6.15
C ASP A 554 -28.07 -14.55 -4.67
N ARG A 555 -28.43 -15.60 -3.92
CA ARG A 555 -28.06 -15.76 -2.52
C ARG A 555 -26.55 -16.01 -2.39
N ALA A 556 -25.99 -16.90 -3.19
CA ALA A 556 -24.56 -17.19 -3.23
C ALA A 556 -23.76 -15.93 -3.59
N VAL A 557 -24.20 -15.14 -4.57
CA VAL A 557 -23.58 -13.85 -4.93
C VAL A 557 -23.60 -12.88 -3.74
N THR A 558 -24.73 -12.79 -3.04
CA THR A 558 -24.85 -11.94 -1.84
C THR A 558 -23.88 -12.37 -0.73
N GLN A 559 -23.73 -13.68 -0.53
CA GLN A 559 -22.78 -14.24 0.44
C GLN A 559 -21.33 -13.99 0.02
N LEU A 560 -20.99 -14.14 -1.26
CA LEU A 560 -19.64 -13.81 -1.76
C LEU A 560 -19.27 -12.35 -1.48
N ARG A 561 -20.21 -11.43 -1.72
CA ARG A 561 -20.00 -10.01 -1.39
C ARG A 561 -19.80 -9.79 0.10
N TYR A 562 -20.66 -10.38 0.93
CA TYR A 562 -20.50 -10.31 2.38
C TYR A 562 -19.14 -10.85 2.83
N LEU A 563 -18.70 -11.99 2.30
CA LEU A 563 -17.38 -12.56 2.60
C LEU A 563 -16.23 -11.66 2.12
N ALA A 564 -16.36 -10.99 0.98
CA ALA A 564 -15.36 -10.06 0.50
C ALA A 564 -15.24 -8.80 1.38
N ASP A 565 -16.38 -8.28 1.86
CA ASP A 565 -16.45 -7.04 2.66
C ASP A 565 -16.09 -7.29 4.13
N GLU A 566 -16.61 -8.35 4.73
CA GLU A 566 -16.59 -8.60 6.19
C GLU A 566 -15.63 -9.73 6.60
N GLY A 567 -15.29 -10.62 5.67
CA GLY A 567 -14.45 -11.79 5.91
C GLY A 567 -13.01 -11.47 6.30
N PRO A 568 -12.28 -10.56 5.61
CA PRO A 568 -10.87 -10.31 5.90
C PRO A 568 -10.60 -9.87 7.35
N ALA A 569 -11.53 -9.14 7.96
CA ALA A 569 -11.41 -8.67 9.34
C ALA A 569 -11.43 -9.80 10.39
N VAL A 570 -11.88 -11.00 10.01
CA VAL A 570 -11.98 -12.19 10.88
C VAL A 570 -11.31 -13.42 10.26
N GLY A 571 -10.42 -13.18 9.30
CA GLY A 571 -9.58 -14.20 8.71
C GLY A 571 -10.27 -15.13 7.72
N VAL A 572 -11.19 -14.59 6.92
CA VAL A 572 -11.76 -15.28 5.75
C VAL A 572 -11.48 -14.45 4.50
N HIS A 573 -10.59 -14.96 3.65
CA HIS A 573 -10.14 -14.30 2.43
C HIS A 573 -10.77 -14.96 1.20
N LEU A 574 -11.12 -14.13 0.21
CA LEU A 574 -11.70 -14.57 -1.06
C LEU A 574 -10.64 -14.51 -2.17
N MET A 575 -10.57 -15.53 -3.02
CA MET A 575 -9.81 -15.54 -4.26
C MET A 575 -10.73 -15.95 -5.40
N MET A 576 -11.13 -14.98 -6.21
CA MET A 576 -11.99 -15.18 -7.38
C MET A 576 -11.14 -15.46 -8.62
N VAL A 577 -11.50 -16.48 -9.39
CA VAL A 577 -11.05 -16.72 -10.76
C VAL A 577 -12.26 -16.56 -11.66
N ALA A 578 -12.35 -15.43 -12.35
CA ALA A 578 -13.55 -15.08 -13.11
C ALA A 578 -13.24 -14.11 -14.25
N ASP A 579 -14.04 -14.21 -15.31
CA ASP A 579 -14.07 -13.24 -16.40
C ASP A 579 -14.99 -12.08 -15.99
N ARG A 580 -14.46 -10.86 -16.10
CA ARG A 580 -15.22 -9.65 -15.78
C ARG A 580 -16.41 -9.47 -16.72
N GLU A 581 -16.29 -9.77 -18.00
CA GLU A 581 -17.39 -9.61 -18.95
C GLU A 581 -18.56 -10.54 -18.59
N ASP A 582 -18.26 -11.82 -18.36
CA ASP A 582 -19.24 -12.81 -17.91
C ASP A 582 -19.87 -12.43 -16.56
N ALA A 583 -19.07 -11.89 -15.63
CA ALA A 583 -19.57 -11.39 -14.36
C ALA A 583 -20.50 -10.19 -14.54
N THR A 584 -20.15 -9.20 -15.38
CA THR A 584 -21.02 -8.04 -15.60
C THR A 584 -22.37 -8.40 -16.24
N ALA A 585 -22.42 -9.45 -17.06
CA ALA A 585 -23.65 -9.97 -17.63
C ALA A 585 -24.60 -10.56 -16.58
N TYR A 586 -24.08 -11.00 -15.44
CA TYR A 586 -24.86 -11.57 -14.34
C TYR A 586 -25.52 -10.49 -13.44
N GLY A 587 -25.10 -9.23 -13.53
CA GLY A 587 -25.80 -8.08 -12.94
C GLY A 587 -24.91 -7.01 -12.29
N PRO A 588 -25.51 -5.86 -11.91
CA PRO A 588 -24.76 -4.69 -11.39
C PRO A 588 -24.14 -4.91 -10.00
N LEU A 589 -24.48 -6.01 -9.32
CA LEU A 589 -24.02 -6.31 -7.97
C LEU A 589 -22.56 -6.80 -7.91
N LEU A 590 -21.95 -7.13 -9.05
CA LEU A 590 -20.59 -7.69 -9.13
C LEU A 590 -19.50 -6.63 -9.32
N ASP A 591 -19.86 -5.45 -9.83
CA ASP A 591 -18.93 -4.32 -9.95
C ASP A 591 -18.34 -3.90 -8.59
N PRO A 592 -19.13 -3.81 -7.50
CA PRO A 592 -18.60 -3.59 -6.15
C PRO A 592 -17.66 -4.71 -5.67
N LEU A 593 -18.01 -5.97 -5.94
CA LEU A 593 -17.19 -7.13 -5.56
C LEU A 593 -15.82 -7.09 -6.25
N TRP A 594 -15.79 -6.84 -7.56
CA TRP A 594 -14.56 -6.67 -8.32
C TRP A 594 -13.69 -5.54 -7.77
N ARG A 595 -14.30 -4.38 -7.43
CA ARG A 595 -13.58 -3.23 -6.86
C ARG A 595 -13.02 -3.45 -5.46
N ALA A 596 -13.62 -4.36 -4.69
CA ALA A 596 -13.16 -4.71 -3.34
C ALA A 596 -11.91 -5.59 -3.34
N LEU A 597 -11.68 -6.35 -4.43
CA LEU A 597 -10.60 -7.32 -4.56
C LEU A 597 -9.38 -6.71 -5.29
N LEU A 598 -8.19 -7.23 -5.00
CA LEU A 598 -6.97 -6.89 -5.73
C LEU A 598 -6.94 -7.65 -7.07
N ARG A 599 -6.99 -6.91 -8.18
CA ARG A 599 -6.85 -7.47 -9.54
C ARG A 599 -5.44 -8.01 -9.76
N LEU A 600 -5.36 -9.22 -10.30
CA LEU A 600 -4.17 -9.87 -10.84
C LEU A 600 -4.51 -10.48 -12.20
N THR A 601 -3.50 -10.69 -13.04
CA THR A 601 -3.66 -11.26 -14.38
C THR A 601 -2.85 -12.56 -14.56
N PRO A 602 -3.35 -13.53 -15.34
CA PRO A 602 -2.68 -14.80 -15.59
C PRO A 602 -1.50 -14.69 -16.56
N VAL A 603 -1.35 -13.53 -17.18
CA VAL A 603 -0.29 -13.16 -18.11
C VAL A 603 0.19 -11.73 -17.80
N PRO A 604 1.39 -11.34 -18.26
CA PRO A 604 1.86 -9.96 -18.13
C PRO A 604 0.84 -8.92 -18.64
N ASP A 605 0.50 -7.94 -17.80
CA ASP A 605 -0.48 -6.88 -18.12
C ASP A 605 -0.20 -5.60 -17.33
N ASP A 606 -0.35 -4.43 -17.96
CA ASP A 606 0.03 -3.10 -17.45
C ASP A 606 -1.10 -2.34 -16.76
N HIS A 607 -1.69 -2.96 -15.73
CA HIS A 607 -2.92 -2.45 -15.10
C HIS A 607 -2.75 -1.95 -13.66
N LEU A 608 -1.57 -2.11 -13.07
CA LEU A 608 -1.30 -1.63 -11.73
C LEU A 608 -0.69 -0.24 -11.79
N ALA A 609 -1.15 0.67 -10.94
CA ALA A 609 -0.59 2.01 -10.84
C ALA A 609 0.17 2.18 -9.52
N ASP A 610 1.35 2.81 -9.56
CA ASP A 610 2.05 3.19 -8.32
C ASP A 610 1.35 4.37 -7.62
N PRO A 611 1.53 4.51 -6.29
CA PRO A 611 0.83 5.53 -5.52
C PRO A 611 1.43 6.94 -5.62
N TRP A 612 2.59 7.12 -6.24
CA TRP A 612 3.33 8.38 -6.24
C TRP A 612 3.13 9.17 -7.53
N VAL A 613 3.46 8.55 -8.65
CA VAL A 613 3.45 9.15 -9.99
C VAL A 613 2.28 8.62 -10.81
N GLY A 614 1.78 7.43 -10.49
CA GLY A 614 0.70 6.78 -11.21
C GLY A 614 1.13 6.17 -12.54
N HIS A 615 2.39 5.70 -12.63
CA HIS A 615 2.82 4.92 -13.78
C HIS A 615 2.05 3.61 -13.86
N ALA A 616 1.73 3.18 -15.08
CA ALA A 616 1.25 1.83 -15.34
C ALA A 616 2.43 0.85 -15.26
N TRP A 617 2.35 -0.09 -14.32
CA TRP A 617 3.29 -1.17 -14.09
C TRP A 617 2.77 -2.46 -14.71
N THR A 618 3.65 -3.13 -15.43
CA THR A 618 3.37 -4.48 -15.91
C THR A 618 3.52 -5.47 -14.76
N TYR A 619 2.41 -6.10 -14.39
CA TYR A 619 2.39 -7.21 -13.45
C TYR A 619 2.72 -8.51 -14.16
N GLU A 620 3.74 -9.24 -13.69
CA GLU A 620 4.06 -10.59 -14.15
C GLU A 620 3.67 -11.62 -13.08
N PRO A 621 2.79 -12.59 -13.40
CA PRO A 621 2.34 -13.58 -12.44
C PRO A 621 3.46 -14.55 -12.05
N PRO A 622 3.38 -15.15 -10.84
CA PRO A 622 4.40 -16.06 -10.36
C PRO A 622 4.39 -17.33 -11.19
N ARG A 623 5.55 -17.76 -11.65
CA ARG A 623 5.70 -18.99 -12.46
C ARG A 623 6.49 -20.03 -11.70
N VAL A 624 5.92 -21.23 -11.59
CA VAL A 624 6.68 -22.41 -11.17
C VAL A 624 7.47 -22.91 -12.40
N PRO A 625 8.78 -23.14 -12.29
CA PRO A 625 9.57 -23.60 -13.43
C PRO A 625 9.02 -24.90 -14.02
N ARG A 626 8.93 -24.98 -15.35
CA ARG A 626 8.41 -26.17 -16.05
C ARG A 626 9.23 -27.40 -15.65
N GLY A 627 8.53 -28.46 -15.24
CA GLY A 627 9.15 -29.72 -14.79
C GLY A 627 9.68 -29.69 -13.34
N SER A 628 9.58 -28.55 -12.63
CA SER A 628 9.94 -28.48 -11.22
C SER A 628 8.95 -29.23 -10.33
N GLN A 629 9.47 -29.93 -9.33
CA GLN A 629 8.66 -30.59 -8.28
C GLN A 629 8.52 -29.72 -7.02
N VAL A 630 9.02 -28.47 -7.04
CA VAL A 630 9.06 -27.60 -5.84
C VAL A 630 7.69 -27.45 -5.20
N LEU A 631 6.64 -27.24 -6.00
CA LEU A 631 5.27 -27.08 -5.50
C LEU A 631 4.80 -28.35 -4.77
N GLN A 632 5.00 -29.52 -5.37
CA GLN A 632 4.61 -30.80 -4.78
C GLN A 632 5.39 -31.09 -3.49
N GLN A 633 6.69 -30.82 -3.47
CA GLN A 633 7.56 -31.03 -2.31
C GLN A 633 7.16 -30.12 -1.13
N VAL A 634 6.90 -28.84 -1.41
CA VAL A 634 6.46 -27.86 -0.40
C VAL A 634 5.11 -28.25 0.18
N LEU A 635 4.11 -28.54 -0.67
CA LEU A 635 2.79 -28.96 -0.21
C LEU A 635 2.82 -30.26 0.60
N THR A 636 3.69 -31.20 0.23
CA THR A 636 3.89 -32.44 1.02
C THR A 636 4.42 -32.13 2.42
N GLN A 637 5.42 -31.26 2.54
CA GLN A 637 5.95 -30.84 3.84
C GLN A 637 4.91 -30.09 4.68
N VAL A 638 4.09 -29.23 4.05
CA VAL A 638 2.97 -28.54 4.72
C VAL A 638 1.96 -29.55 5.26
N THR A 639 1.56 -30.54 4.46
CA THR A 639 0.63 -31.60 4.91
C THR A 639 1.21 -32.43 6.06
N GLU A 640 2.49 -32.81 5.97
CA GLU A 640 3.19 -33.56 7.04
C GLU A 640 3.25 -32.76 8.35
N ALA A 641 3.62 -31.49 8.28
CA ALA A 641 3.65 -30.61 9.43
C ALA A 641 2.26 -30.46 10.07
N ARG A 642 1.22 -30.25 9.25
CA ARG A 642 -0.18 -30.13 9.71
C ARG A 642 -0.67 -31.40 10.42
N ARG A 643 -0.28 -32.59 9.92
CA ARG A 643 -0.60 -33.87 10.56
C ARG A 643 0.12 -34.06 11.89
N SER A 644 1.37 -33.60 11.99
CA SER A 644 2.12 -33.66 13.25
C SER A 644 1.62 -32.65 14.30
N TRP A 645 1.01 -31.55 13.86
CA TRP A 645 0.50 -30.49 14.73
C TRP A 645 -0.86 -30.77 15.34
N LYS A 646 -1.76 -31.47 14.62
CA LYS A 646 -3.05 -31.92 15.17
C LYS A 646 -2.80 -33.20 16.02
N PRO A 647 -2.84 -33.13 17.37
CA PRO A 647 -2.61 -34.31 18.21
C PRO A 647 -3.78 -35.30 18.18
#